data_AF-A0A846TCQ2-F1
#
_entry.id   AF-A0A846TCQ2-F1
#
_cell.length_a   1.000
_cell.length_b   1.000
_cell.length_c   1.000
_cell.angle_alpha   90.00
_cell.angle_beta   90.00
_cell.angle_gamma   90.00
#
_symmetry.space_group_name_H-M   'P 1'
#
loop_
_entity.id
_entity.type
_entity.pdbx_description
1 polymer ?
#
loop_
_entity_poly.entity_id
_entity_poly.type
_entity_poly.pdbx_seq_one_letter_code
_entity_poly.pdbx_strand_id
1 'polypeptide(L)'
;MKMELDPLNRLTVRPSMKSGESLTSYLFRLCFYNRISLEGFMKLICKRRISKRDWFTIDMFPSEIIDLAKLSILSGCDIANLQTNLYSVVFGKIFDGTNQKKRSFKIDLNKLIVQDRRKFCIECLEQFDLFHLIWQVKDLNLCHIHKSPLVDSCQECGMVQPYFHERFAKKQCFNCHSNLFEQEVRLKSPVDEGLRLSETWLFFLDPKKPIVNSKFGLTNEQTIALSLLYAQSELTSLEILSRSVEDRLKALIRRSNRQRSILLSDLLIMSEKIGMTVQELLELEIDNSFVENLNNSNDKEEDFRVFCNTPWCKYKGSSKKMVKATSSFRKSKDKYTKIWACTSCYMRYGLKRDSKLWENVDDEINITSAVLKMLKENKSIREITKVGKAKTYQIIGYVLFNELLKTHNPVKYKIGKIPINDTRYFYRIFNNSMDFTKLYSKAKAMFGWNQYELGYYLSTPVVQEELYFTNNIRRKRYYQSKSLFQKKVGEVVSSRIKGENDISLLKIASSIRRNPSILRHYSLNEKLKKDIKTYKLKKKNAEFLLLRRKIESFFNLKETKMKKTLIIDVYSYLNVNRSYVRRNYLILDQLISQKLKSNNEEYKKNKYKKLAALANKAARSLMDNGERATIKKISMMMGISVATLYEHPEIMEAIISARRR
;
A
#
# COMPACT_ATOMS: atom_id res chain seq x y z
N MET A 1 -30.99 -13.31 -28.55
CA MET A 1 -30.56 -14.68 -28.92
C MET A 1 -30.44 -15.51 -27.65
N LYS A 2 -31.41 -16.39 -27.38
CA LYS A 2 -31.24 -17.46 -26.38
C LYS A 2 -30.38 -18.53 -27.07
N MET A 3 -29.10 -18.63 -26.70
CA MET A 3 -28.32 -19.83 -27.04
C MET A 3 -28.89 -20.97 -26.19
N GLU A 4 -29.60 -21.90 -26.82
CA GLU A 4 -29.86 -23.20 -26.21
C GLU A 4 -28.51 -23.89 -26.02
N LEU A 5 -28.04 -23.90 -24.77
CA LEU A 5 -26.77 -24.49 -24.40
C LEU A 5 -26.94 -25.99 -24.20
N ASP A 6 -26.15 -26.74 -24.94
CA ASP A 6 -26.05 -28.20 -24.89
C ASP A 6 -25.86 -28.68 -23.43
N PRO A 7 -26.74 -29.56 -22.90
CA PRO A 7 -26.63 -30.13 -21.55
C PRO A 7 -25.30 -30.88 -21.29
N LEU A 8 -24.52 -31.20 -22.33
CA LEU A 8 -23.16 -31.75 -22.22
C LEU A 8 -22.12 -30.79 -21.62
N ASN A 9 -22.44 -29.51 -21.42
CA ASN A 9 -21.51 -28.49 -20.88
C ASN A 9 -21.53 -28.34 -19.35
N ARG A 10 -22.11 -29.29 -18.59
CA ARG A 10 -22.22 -29.19 -17.12
C ARG A 10 -21.22 -30.12 -16.42
N LEU A 11 -20.80 -29.73 -15.22
CA LEU A 11 -20.05 -30.61 -14.33
C LEU A 11 -20.96 -31.71 -13.76
N THR A 12 -20.39 -32.90 -13.57
CA THR A 12 -21.10 -34.08 -13.07
C THR A 12 -21.50 -33.91 -11.61
N VAL A 13 -20.56 -33.49 -10.76
CA VAL A 13 -20.81 -33.25 -9.33
C VAL A 13 -21.00 -31.75 -9.09
N ARG A 14 -22.14 -31.38 -8.53
CA ARG A 14 -22.57 -29.99 -8.35
C ARG A 14 -22.89 -29.72 -6.88
N PRO A 15 -21.87 -29.56 -6.01
CA PRO A 15 -22.09 -29.23 -4.62
C PRO A 15 -22.83 -27.89 -4.52
N SER A 16 -23.71 -27.74 -3.52
CA SER A 16 -24.28 -26.44 -3.18
C SER A 16 -23.26 -25.58 -2.44
N MET A 17 -23.36 -24.26 -2.64
CA MET A 17 -22.61 -23.28 -1.86
C MET A 17 -23.15 -23.28 -0.43
N LYS A 18 -22.24 -23.39 0.56
CA LYS A 18 -22.62 -23.42 1.98
C LYS A 18 -22.73 -22.00 2.54
N SER A 19 -23.49 -21.82 3.62
CA SER A 19 -23.64 -20.51 4.27
C SER A 19 -22.30 -19.97 4.77
N GLY A 20 -21.98 -18.72 4.45
CA GLY A 20 -20.73 -18.05 4.84
C GLY A 20 -19.47 -18.54 4.11
N GLU A 21 -19.59 -19.52 3.21
CA GLU A 21 -18.48 -20.03 2.41
C GLU A 21 -17.95 -18.98 1.44
N SER A 22 -16.64 -18.80 1.33
CA SER A 22 -16.06 -17.94 0.28
C SER A 22 -16.25 -18.54 -1.12
N LEU A 23 -16.44 -17.72 -2.15
CA LEU A 23 -16.55 -18.21 -3.54
C LEU A 23 -15.30 -18.99 -3.96
N THR A 24 -14.11 -18.58 -3.53
CA THR A 24 -12.88 -19.36 -3.76
C THR A 24 -12.91 -20.73 -3.10
N SER A 25 -13.45 -20.86 -1.88
CA SER A 25 -13.65 -22.16 -1.21
C SER A 25 -14.60 -23.06 -2.01
N TYR A 26 -15.71 -22.48 -2.47
CA TYR A 26 -16.68 -23.19 -3.31
C TYR A 26 -16.03 -23.72 -4.59
N LEU A 27 -15.19 -22.91 -5.25
CA LEU A 27 -14.45 -23.32 -6.44
C LEU A 27 -13.46 -24.47 -6.14
N PHE A 28 -12.80 -24.45 -4.97
CA PHE A 28 -11.92 -25.55 -4.56
C PHE A 28 -12.68 -26.86 -4.42
N ARG A 29 -13.82 -26.86 -3.72
CA ARG A 29 -14.70 -28.02 -3.57
C ARG A 29 -15.25 -28.51 -4.90
N LEU A 30 -15.72 -27.59 -5.74
CA LEU A 30 -16.24 -27.91 -7.07
C LEU A 30 -15.18 -28.61 -7.94
N CYS A 31 -13.95 -28.10 -7.95
CA CYS A 31 -12.85 -28.73 -8.68
C CYS A 31 -12.45 -30.09 -8.09
N PHE A 32 -12.39 -30.19 -6.76
CA PHE A 32 -12.05 -31.42 -6.04
C PHE A 32 -13.00 -32.57 -6.39
N TYR A 33 -14.32 -32.34 -6.27
CA TYR A 33 -15.32 -33.38 -6.51
C TYR A 33 -15.41 -33.81 -7.97
N ASN A 34 -15.06 -32.93 -8.92
CA ASN A 34 -15.03 -33.27 -10.34
C ASN A 34 -13.65 -33.74 -10.83
N ARG A 35 -12.65 -33.83 -9.95
CA ARG A 35 -11.27 -34.20 -10.29
C ARG A 35 -10.65 -33.32 -11.39
N ILE A 36 -11.02 -32.03 -11.42
CA ILE A 36 -10.51 -31.07 -12.40
C ILE A 36 -9.41 -30.22 -11.75
N SER A 37 -8.35 -29.93 -12.50
CA SER A 37 -7.34 -28.99 -12.03
C SER A 37 -7.94 -27.59 -11.86
N LEU A 38 -7.66 -26.96 -10.73
CA LEU A 38 -8.16 -25.61 -10.45
C LEU A 38 -7.69 -24.61 -11.51
N GLU A 39 -6.44 -24.73 -11.99
CA GLU A 39 -5.93 -23.87 -13.06
C GLU A 39 -6.71 -24.04 -14.37
N GLY A 40 -6.98 -25.28 -14.78
CA GLY A 40 -7.79 -25.58 -15.96
C GLY A 40 -9.20 -25.01 -15.82
N PHE A 41 -9.83 -25.20 -14.66
CA PHE A 41 -11.17 -24.66 -14.40
C PHE A 41 -11.18 -23.13 -14.42
N MET A 42 -10.19 -22.47 -13.81
CA MET A 42 -10.08 -21.01 -13.87
C MET A 42 -9.90 -20.51 -15.31
N LYS A 43 -9.12 -21.19 -16.16
CA LYS A 43 -8.99 -20.82 -17.59
C LYS A 43 -10.33 -20.84 -18.33
N LEU A 44 -11.24 -21.74 -17.94
CA LEU A 44 -12.57 -21.84 -18.54
C LEU A 44 -13.48 -20.67 -18.16
N ILE A 45 -13.45 -20.23 -16.90
CA ILE A 45 -14.41 -19.24 -16.37
C ILE A 45 -13.88 -17.81 -16.31
N CYS A 46 -12.56 -17.60 -16.38
CA CYS A 46 -11.98 -16.25 -16.31
C CYS A 46 -12.19 -15.45 -17.60
N LYS A 47 -12.60 -14.19 -17.48
CA LYS A 47 -12.69 -13.24 -18.60
C LYS A 47 -11.33 -12.76 -19.11
N ARG A 48 -10.30 -12.88 -18.27
CA ARG A 48 -8.93 -12.42 -18.53
C ARG A 48 -7.94 -13.16 -17.64
N ARG A 49 -6.66 -13.13 -18.01
CA ARG A 49 -5.58 -13.69 -17.17
C ARG A 49 -5.52 -12.93 -15.83
N ILE A 50 -5.62 -13.67 -14.73
CA ILE A 50 -5.57 -13.12 -13.37
C ILE A 50 -4.13 -13.16 -12.84
N SER A 51 -3.66 -12.05 -12.30
CA SER A 51 -2.38 -12.00 -11.57
C SER A 51 -2.55 -12.67 -10.22
N LYS A 52 -1.50 -13.32 -9.68
CA LYS A 52 -1.53 -13.90 -8.34
C LYS A 52 -1.94 -12.90 -7.24
N ARG A 53 -1.70 -11.61 -7.47
CA ARG A 53 -2.09 -10.54 -6.54
C ARG A 53 -3.57 -10.21 -6.56
N ASP A 54 -4.31 -10.61 -7.58
CA ASP A 54 -5.70 -10.24 -7.79
C ASP A 54 -6.68 -11.37 -7.41
N TRP A 55 -6.19 -12.52 -6.92
CA TRP A 55 -7.04 -13.67 -6.58
C TRP A 55 -8.14 -13.35 -5.56
N PHE A 56 -7.84 -12.49 -4.57
CA PHE A 56 -8.84 -12.02 -3.60
C PHE A 56 -10.00 -11.25 -4.23
N THR A 57 -9.86 -10.76 -5.47
CA THR A 57 -10.96 -10.10 -6.18
C THR A 57 -12.10 -11.08 -6.52
N ILE A 58 -11.86 -12.40 -6.50
CA ILE A 58 -12.91 -13.43 -6.69
C ILE A 58 -13.96 -13.30 -5.60
N ASP A 59 -13.53 -13.17 -4.36
CA ASP A 59 -14.42 -13.10 -3.20
C ASP A 59 -15.00 -11.68 -2.98
N MET A 60 -14.47 -10.67 -3.68
CA MET A 60 -14.96 -9.28 -3.59
C MET A 60 -15.93 -8.89 -4.71
N PHE A 61 -15.48 -9.03 -5.95
CA PHE A 61 -16.18 -8.57 -7.15
C PHE A 61 -15.91 -9.53 -8.32
N PRO A 62 -16.44 -10.77 -8.24
CA PRO A 62 -16.12 -11.82 -9.20
C PRO A 62 -16.48 -11.43 -10.63
N SER A 63 -17.53 -10.62 -10.83
CA SER A 63 -17.93 -10.16 -12.17
C SER A 63 -16.84 -9.38 -12.94
N GLU A 64 -15.81 -8.85 -12.26
CA GLU A 64 -14.66 -8.17 -12.89
C GLU A 64 -13.62 -9.12 -13.49
N ILE A 65 -13.69 -10.41 -13.15
CA ILE A 65 -12.64 -11.38 -13.47
C ILE A 65 -13.17 -12.74 -13.94
N ILE A 66 -14.34 -13.16 -13.46
CA ILE A 66 -15.02 -14.40 -13.77
C ILE A 66 -16.30 -14.08 -14.55
N ASP A 67 -16.62 -14.92 -15.52
CA ASP A 67 -17.94 -15.01 -16.13
C ASP A 67 -18.87 -15.81 -15.21
N LEU A 68 -19.68 -15.10 -14.42
CA LEU A 68 -20.62 -15.71 -13.48
C LEU A 68 -21.72 -16.50 -14.19
N ALA A 69 -22.12 -16.12 -15.40
CA ALA A 69 -23.12 -16.88 -16.16
C ALA A 69 -22.54 -18.23 -16.56
N LYS A 70 -21.30 -18.24 -17.07
CA LYS A 70 -20.59 -19.48 -17.40
C LYS A 70 -20.36 -20.36 -16.17
N LEU A 71 -19.94 -19.78 -15.04
CA LEU A 71 -19.79 -20.52 -13.78
C LEU A 71 -21.12 -21.10 -13.30
N SER A 72 -22.22 -20.34 -13.43
CA SER A 72 -23.57 -20.79 -13.06
C SER A 72 -24.00 -21.99 -13.90
N ILE A 73 -23.79 -21.95 -15.22
CA ILE A 73 -24.07 -23.06 -16.13
C ILE A 73 -23.26 -24.30 -15.76
N LEU A 74 -21.93 -24.15 -15.61
CA LEU A 74 -21.02 -25.26 -15.33
C LEU A 74 -21.32 -25.93 -13.99
N SER A 75 -21.59 -25.12 -12.96
CA SER A 75 -21.79 -25.61 -11.59
C SER A 75 -23.24 -25.94 -11.25
N GLY A 76 -24.21 -25.51 -12.06
CA GLY A 76 -25.64 -25.60 -11.76
C GLY A 76 -26.11 -24.73 -10.59
N CYS A 77 -25.26 -23.85 -10.06
CA CYS A 77 -25.60 -22.91 -9.01
C CYS A 77 -26.08 -21.60 -9.63
N ASP A 78 -27.22 -21.06 -9.18
CA ASP A 78 -27.75 -19.82 -9.72
C ASP A 78 -26.86 -18.60 -9.37
N ILE A 79 -26.91 -17.56 -10.21
CA ILE A 79 -26.06 -16.38 -10.06
C ILE A 79 -26.33 -15.67 -8.73
N ALA A 80 -27.59 -15.64 -8.26
CA ALA A 80 -27.92 -14.97 -7.01
C ALA A 80 -27.27 -15.69 -5.82
N ASN A 81 -27.32 -17.03 -5.78
CA ASN A 81 -26.68 -17.83 -4.75
C ASN A 81 -25.14 -17.70 -4.78
N LEU A 82 -24.53 -17.69 -5.98
CA LEU A 82 -23.10 -17.38 -6.13
C LEU A 82 -22.70 -15.98 -5.61
N GLN A 83 -23.67 -15.07 -5.51
CA GLN A 83 -23.47 -13.71 -5.03
C GLN A 83 -23.73 -13.53 -3.53
N THR A 84 -24.40 -14.48 -2.86
CA THR A 84 -24.81 -14.35 -1.45
C THR A 84 -23.63 -14.25 -0.48
N ASN A 85 -22.52 -14.94 -0.77
CA ASN A 85 -21.34 -14.95 0.11
C ASN A 85 -20.16 -14.21 -0.55
N LEU A 86 -20.36 -12.93 -0.87
CA LEU A 86 -19.35 -12.04 -1.44
C LEU A 86 -19.28 -10.72 -0.68
N TYR A 87 -18.12 -10.07 -0.68
CA TYR A 87 -18.03 -8.71 -0.12
C TYR A 87 -18.81 -7.66 -0.94
N SER A 88 -19.18 -7.97 -2.18
CA SER A 88 -20.07 -7.10 -2.97
C SER A 88 -21.47 -6.96 -2.37
N VAL A 89 -21.90 -7.87 -1.49
CA VAL A 89 -23.15 -7.73 -0.73
C VAL A 89 -23.10 -6.49 0.14
N VAL A 90 -21.98 -6.26 0.83
CA VAL A 90 -21.76 -5.05 1.66
C VAL A 90 -21.85 -3.78 0.81
N PHE A 91 -21.33 -3.82 -0.43
CA PHE A 91 -21.46 -2.70 -1.36
C PHE A 91 -22.92 -2.41 -1.71
N GLY A 92 -23.69 -3.43 -2.07
CA GLY A 92 -25.11 -3.27 -2.43
C GLY A 92 -25.98 -2.75 -1.29
N LYS A 93 -25.58 -3.01 -0.04
CA LYS A 93 -26.29 -2.52 1.14
C LYS A 93 -25.95 -1.06 1.53
N ILE A 94 -24.75 -0.58 1.19
CA ILE A 94 -24.34 0.80 1.48
C ILE A 94 -24.73 1.76 0.33
N PHE A 95 -24.66 1.28 -0.92
CA PHE A 95 -24.86 2.09 -2.10
C PHE A 95 -26.03 1.58 -2.92
N ASP A 96 -26.92 2.49 -3.32
CA ASP A 96 -28.13 2.20 -4.12
C ASP A 96 -27.79 1.93 -5.60
N GLY A 97 -26.89 0.96 -5.87
CA GLY A 97 -26.59 0.43 -7.20
C GLY A 97 -25.64 1.27 -8.07
N THR A 98 -25.08 2.36 -7.58
CA THR A 98 -24.24 3.25 -8.42
C THR A 98 -22.80 2.72 -8.60
N ASN A 99 -22.49 2.20 -9.80
CA ASN A 99 -21.14 1.72 -10.15
C ASN A 99 -20.02 2.76 -9.98
N GLN A 100 -20.33 4.05 -9.95
CA GLN A 100 -19.35 5.13 -9.77
C GLN A 100 -18.61 5.05 -8.42
N LYS A 101 -19.25 4.48 -7.39
CA LYS A 101 -18.69 4.33 -6.02
C LYS A 101 -17.86 3.07 -5.82
N LYS A 102 -17.96 2.11 -6.74
CA LYS A 102 -17.29 0.80 -6.63
C LYS A 102 -15.78 0.94 -6.39
N ARG A 103 -15.15 1.92 -7.05
CA ARG A 103 -13.71 2.15 -6.92
C ARG A 103 -13.31 2.65 -5.53
N SER A 104 -14.03 3.62 -4.95
CA SER A 104 -13.70 4.13 -3.61
C SER A 104 -13.94 3.05 -2.57
N PHE A 105 -15.06 2.33 -2.66
CA PHE A 105 -15.36 1.20 -1.80
C PHE A 105 -14.29 0.11 -1.87
N LYS A 106 -13.87 -0.31 -3.07
CA LYS A 106 -12.80 -1.32 -3.23
C LYS A 106 -11.50 -0.87 -2.55
N ILE A 107 -11.11 0.40 -2.71
CA ILE A 107 -9.90 0.95 -2.06
C ILE A 107 -10.04 0.87 -0.54
N ASP A 108 -11.23 1.12 -0.01
CA ASP A 108 -11.47 1.12 1.42
C ASP A 108 -11.53 -0.30 2.00
N LEU A 109 -12.31 -1.18 1.39
CA LEU A 109 -12.43 -2.58 1.76
C LEU A 109 -11.08 -3.30 1.72
N ASN A 110 -10.20 -2.99 0.75
CA ASN A 110 -8.83 -3.49 0.68
C ASN A 110 -7.99 -3.18 1.94
N LYS A 111 -8.33 -2.12 2.68
CA LYS A 111 -7.68 -1.82 3.96
C LYS A 111 -8.18 -2.72 5.07
N LEU A 112 -9.40 -3.24 4.97
CA LEU A 112 -10.09 -4.02 6.00
C LEU A 112 -9.91 -5.55 5.82
N ILE A 113 -9.51 -6.01 4.62
CA ILE A 113 -9.35 -7.45 4.33
C ILE A 113 -7.91 -7.86 4.03
N VAL A 114 -7.56 -9.09 4.41
CA VAL A 114 -6.33 -9.79 4.05
C VAL A 114 -6.41 -10.23 2.58
N GLN A 115 -5.36 -9.95 1.81
CA GLN A 115 -5.37 -10.11 0.34
C GLN A 115 -4.32 -11.10 -0.18
N ASP A 116 -3.25 -11.30 0.59
CA ASP A 116 -2.04 -12.01 0.17
C ASP A 116 -1.92 -13.42 0.76
N ARG A 117 -2.70 -13.73 1.78
CA ARG A 117 -2.69 -15.01 2.49
C ARG A 117 -4.09 -15.45 2.89
N ARG A 118 -4.26 -16.74 3.13
CA ARG A 118 -5.53 -17.37 3.52
C ARG A 118 -5.54 -17.60 5.02
N LYS A 119 -6.41 -16.89 5.75
CA LYS A 119 -6.75 -17.25 7.13
C LYS A 119 -7.72 -18.45 7.16
N PHE A 120 -7.58 -19.33 8.15
CA PHE A 120 -8.44 -20.48 8.37
C PHE A 120 -8.54 -20.88 9.85
N CYS A 121 -9.63 -21.54 10.20
CA CYS A 121 -9.81 -22.25 11.47
C CYS A 121 -9.61 -23.75 11.22
N ILE A 122 -8.79 -24.39 12.04
CA ILE A 122 -8.42 -25.81 11.91
C ILE A 122 -9.65 -26.70 12.11
N GLU A 123 -10.42 -26.46 13.18
CA GLU A 123 -11.64 -27.22 13.50
C GLU A 123 -12.72 -27.04 12.44
N CYS A 124 -12.89 -25.85 11.86
CA CYS A 124 -13.84 -25.67 10.75
C CYS A 124 -13.41 -26.39 9.48
N LEU A 125 -12.10 -26.48 9.20
CA LEU A 125 -11.63 -27.25 8.05
C LEU A 125 -11.87 -28.74 8.24
N GLU A 126 -11.70 -29.24 9.46
CA GLU A 126 -12.01 -30.64 9.83
C GLU A 126 -13.51 -30.94 9.72
N GLN A 127 -14.36 -30.09 10.32
CA GLN A 127 -15.80 -30.36 10.44
C GLN A 127 -16.59 -30.04 9.16
N PHE A 128 -16.27 -28.93 8.47
CA PHE A 128 -17.11 -28.39 7.41
C PHE A 128 -16.47 -28.43 6.02
N ASP A 129 -15.17 -28.74 5.94
CA ASP A 129 -14.41 -28.84 4.70
C ASP A 129 -14.39 -27.52 3.87
N LEU A 130 -14.44 -26.36 4.54
CA LEU A 130 -14.61 -25.08 3.86
C LEU A 130 -13.84 -23.90 4.50
N PHE A 131 -13.63 -22.86 3.70
CA PHE A 131 -13.11 -21.58 4.19
C PHE A 131 -14.18 -20.49 4.17
N HIS A 132 -14.44 -19.90 5.34
CA HIS A 132 -15.41 -18.80 5.44
C HIS A 132 -14.85 -17.48 4.88
N LEU A 133 -15.73 -16.69 4.26
CA LEU A 133 -15.41 -15.37 3.73
C LEU A 133 -14.93 -14.42 4.84
N ILE A 134 -15.66 -14.39 5.96
CA ILE A 134 -15.44 -13.47 7.08
C ILE A 134 -14.02 -13.57 7.67
N TRP A 135 -13.38 -14.73 7.58
CA TRP A 135 -12.03 -14.94 8.11
C TRP A 135 -10.97 -14.09 7.42
N GLN A 136 -11.23 -13.54 6.23
CA GLN A 136 -10.29 -12.65 5.56
C GLN A 136 -10.35 -11.21 6.09
N VAL A 137 -11.17 -10.89 7.10
CA VAL A 137 -11.10 -9.59 7.80
C VAL A 137 -9.77 -9.50 8.56
N LYS A 138 -9.06 -8.37 8.44
CA LYS A 138 -7.71 -8.20 9.02
C LYS A 138 -7.70 -8.32 10.53
N ASP A 139 -8.64 -7.64 11.17
CA ASP A 139 -8.67 -7.52 12.63
C ASP A 139 -9.42 -8.69 13.29
N LEU A 140 -10.04 -9.57 12.50
CA LEU A 140 -10.63 -10.81 12.99
C LEU A 140 -9.56 -11.89 13.16
N ASN A 141 -9.28 -12.25 14.42
CA ASN A 141 -8.27 -13.24 14.77
C ASN A 141 -8.86 -14.50 15.41
N LEU A 142 -10.19 -14.56 15.60
CA LEU A 142 -10.89 -15.69 16.19
C LEU A 142 -11.95 -16.23 15.21
N CYS A 143 -12.15 -17.54 15.24
CA CYS A 143 -13.25 -18.18 14.55
C CYS A 143 -14.57 -17.84 15.22
N HIS A 144 -15.57 -17.37 14.47
CA HIS A 144 -16.88 -17.06 15.03
C HIS A 144 -17.68 -18.30 15.47
N ILE A 145 -17.29 -19.49 14.99
CA ILE A 145 -17.92 -20.77 15.31
C ILE A 145 -17.23 -21.39 16.54
N HIS A 146 -15.96 -21.79 16.40
CA HIS A 146 -15.21 -22.50 17.44
C HIS A 146 -14.55 -21.61 18.49
N LYS A 147 -14.55 -20.28 18.27
CA LYS A 147 -13.85 -19.30 19.12
C LYS A 147 -12.32 -19.52 19.23
N SER A 148 -11.77 -20.41 18.40
CA SER A 148 -10.32 -20.67 18.31
C SER A 148 -9.59 -19.66 17.43
N PRO A 149 -8.27 -19.49 17.60
CA PRO A 149 -7.48 -18.57 16.78
C PRO A 149 -7.50 -18.93 15.30
N LEU A 150 -7.70 -17.93 14.45
CA LEU A 150 -7.50 -18.05 13.01
C LEU A 150 -5.99 -18.05 12.71
N VAL A 151 -5.54 -19.07 12.00
CA VAL A 151 -4.15 -19.21 11.55
C VAL A 151 -4.05 -18.88 10.05
N ASP A 152 -2.89 -18.44 9.61
CA ASP A 152 -2.59 -18.20 8.18
C ASP A 152 -1.33 -18.94 7.71
N SER A 153 -0.76 -19.79 8.57
CA SER A 153 0.43 -20.58 8.32
C SER A 153 0.17 -22.05 8.60
N CYS A 154 0.95 -22.89 7.93
CA CYS A 154 1.04 -24.31 8.26
C CYS A 154 1.79 -24.47 9.58
N GLN A 155 1.24 -25.21 10.54
CA GLN A 155 1.88 -25.48 11.82
C GLN A 155 3.05 -26.47 11.67
N GLU A 156 3.04 -27.36 10.67
CA GLU A 156 4.16 -28.26 10.39
C GLU A 156 5.41 -27.54 9.85
N CYS A 157 5.30 -26.81 8.72
CA CYS A 157 6.45 -26.17 8.06
C CYS A 157 6.59 -24.67 8.29
N GLY A 158 5.67 -24.03 9.01
CA GLY A 158 5.66 -22.58 9.28
C GLY A 158 5.34 -21.69 8.07
N MET A 159 5.15 -22.24 6.88
CA MET A 159 4.92 -21.44 5.67
C MET A 159 3.52 -20.81 5.67
N VAL A 160 3.47 -19.52 5.39
CA VAL A 160 2.23 -18.74 5.24
C VAL A 160 1.48 -19.22 3.99
N GLN A 161 0.23 -19.59 4.16
CA GLN A 161 -0.61 -20.12 3.10
C GLN A 161 -1.04 -18.98 2.16
N PRO A 162 -0.78 -19.07 0.84
CA PRO A 162 -1.21 -18.05 -0.11
C PRO A 162 -2.75 -17.94 -0.12
N TYR A 163 -3.31 -16.84 -0.63
CA TYR A 163 -4.76 -16.69 -0.70
C TYR A 163 -5.46 -17.78 -1.54
N PHE A 164 -4.81 -18.21 -2.63
CA PHE A 164 -5.37 -19.13 -3.63
C PHE A 164 -4.29 -20.11 -4.09
N HIS A 165 -4.56 -21.41 -3.94
CA HIS A 165 -3.68 -22.49 -4.39
C HIS A 165 -4.47 -23.78 -4.62
N GLU A 166 -4.07 -24.57 -5.62
CA GLU A 166 -4.77 -25.81 -6.00
C GLU A 166 -4.89 -26.82 -4.84
N ARG A 167 -3.88 -26.88 -3.96
CA ARG A 167 -3.86 -27.82 -2.83
C ARG A 167 -4.92 -27.55 -1.77
N PHE A 168 -5.51 -26.36 -1.75
CA PHE A 168 -6.62 -26.09 -0.83
C PHE A 168 -7.89 -26.87 -1.20
N ALA A 169 -8.00 -27.37 -2.43
CA ALA A 169 -9.01 -28.37 -2.80
C ALA A 169 -8.92 -29.63 -1.92
N LYS A 170 -7.71 -30.00 -1.50
CA LYS A 170 -7.39 -31.10 -0.57
C LYS A 170 -7.05 -30.63 0.85
N LYS A 171 -7.18 -29.33 1.14
CA LYS A 171 -6.91 -28.73 2.47
C LYS A 171 -5.51 -29.05 2.98
N GLN A 172 -4.57 -29.09 2.04
CA GLN A 172 -3.18 -29.38 2.28
C GLN A 172 -2.33 -28.11 2.19
N CYS A 173 -1.24 -28.10 2.93
CA CYS A 173 -0.23 -27.06 2.85
C CYS A 173 0.33 -26.94 1.43
N PHE A 174 0.40 -25.71 0.92
CA PHE A 174 0.93 -25.44 -0.43
C PHE A 174 2.42 -25.84 -0.57
N ASN A 175 3.14 -25.91 0.55
CA ASN A 175 4.56 -26.22 0.60
C ASN A 175 4.82 -27.69 1.00
N CYS A 176 4.60 -28.06 2.27
CA CYS A 176 4.94 -29.38 2.79
C CYS A 176 3.86 -30.46 2.61
N HIS A 177 2.71 -30.14 2.00
CA HIS A 177 1.60 -31.07 1.76
C HIS A 177 0.87 -31.61 2.99
N SER A 178 1.27 -31.29 4.22
CA SER A 178 0.53 -31.73 5.41
C SER A 178 -0.92 -31.22 5.41
N ASN A 179 -1.82 -31.99 6.00
CA ASN A 179 -3.21 -31.60 6.18
C ASN A 179 -3.27 -30.39 7.11
N LEU A 180 -4.01 -29.35 6.70
CA LEU A 180 -4.14 -28.11 7.48
C LEU A 180 -5.09 -28.25 8.68
N PHE A 181 -5.85 -29.33 8.74
CA PHE A 181 -6.84 -29.61 9.78
C PHE A 181 -6.33 -30.57 10.89
N GLU A 182 -5.21 -31.27 10.69
CA GLU A 182 -4.64 -32.22 11.68
C GLU A 182 -3.60 -31.56 12.60
N GLN A 183 -3.55 -30.24 12.63
CA GLN A 183 -2.46 -29.48 13.24
C GLN A 183 -2.85 -28.98 14.63
N GLU A 184 -1.97 -29.18 15.63
CA GLU A 184 -2.20 -28.65 16.98
C GLU A 184 -2.01 -27.13 17.04
N VAL A 185 -3.02 -26.41 17.53
CA VAL A 185 -2.92 -24.98 17.81
C VAL A 185 -2.48 -24.78 19.25
N ARG A 186 -1.31 -24.16 19.46
CA ARG A 186 -0.93 -23.66 20.78
C ARG A 186 -1.82 -22.48 21.13
N LEU A 187 -2.80 -22.72 22.01
CA LEU A 187 -3.77 -21.71 22.43
C LEU A 187 -3.06 -20.50 23.06
N LYS A 188 -3.48 -19.31 22.64
CA LYS A 188 -3.34 -18.08 23.41
C LYS A 188 -4.71 -17.71 23.94
N SER A 189 -4.76 -17.21 25.16
CA SER A 189 -6.00 -16.80 25.82
C SER A 189 -6.83 -15.89 24.90
N PRO A 190 -8.13 -16.14 24.72
CA PRO A 190 -8.99 -15.31 23.91
C PRO A 190 -9.12 -13.90 24.51
N VAL A 191 -9.32 -12.91 23.64
CA VAL A 191 -9.66 -11.52 23.98
C VAL A 191 -11.07 -11.28 23.44
N ASP A 192 -11.98 -10.79 24.28
CA ASP A 192 -13.42 -10.63 23.97
C ASP A 192 -13.71 -9.75 22.74
N GLU A 193 -12.82 -8.83 22.38
CA GLU A 193 -12.98 -7.90 21.25
C GLU A 193 -13.23 -8.59 19.90
N GLY A 194 -12.73 -9.83 19.70
CA GLY A 194 -12.88 -10.56 18.44
C GLY A 194 -14.31 -10.98 18.12
N LEU A 195 -15.16 -11.17 19.14
CA LEU A 195 -16.53 -11.65 18.97
C LEU A 195 -17.44 -10.59 18.35
N ARG A 196 -17.44 -9.37 18.91
CA ARG A 196 -18.26 -8.25 18.44
C ARG A 196 -17.94 -7.84 17.01
N LEU A 197 -16.66 -7.89 16.63
CA LEU A 197 -16.24 -7.65 15.25
C LEU A 197 -16.80 -8.73 14.31
N SER A 198 -16.82 -9.99 14.75
CA SER A 198 -17.36 -11.08 13.96
C SER A 198 -18.86 -10.92 13.70
N GLU A 199 -19.64 -10.55 14.72
CA GLU A 199 -21.08 -10.28 14.61
C GLU A 199 -21.37 -9.13 13.64
N THR A 200 -20.57 -8.06 13.75
CA THR A 200 -20.65 -6.90 12.85
C THR A 200 -20.46 -7.29 11.38
N TRP A 201 -19.46 -8.12 11.08
CA TRP A 201 -19.23 -8.58 9.71
C TRP A 201 -20.24 -9.62 9.24
N LEU A 202 -20.76 -10.48 10.12
CA LEU A 202 -21.86 -11.37 9.78
C LEU A 202 -23.12 -10.58 9.41
N PHE A 203 -23.43 -9.51 10.15
CA PHE A 203 -24.50 -8.57 9.80
C PHE A 203 -24.29 -7.94 8.42
N PHE A 204 -23.07 -7.45 8.13
CA PHE A 204 -22.77 -6.89 6.81
C PHE A 204 -22.91 -7.90 5.67
N LEU A 205 -22.47 -9.14 5.88
CA LEU A 205 -22.43 -10.19 4.86
C LEU A 205 -23.77 -10.90 4.67
N ASP A 206 -24.72 -10.80 5.59
CA ASP A 206 -26.03 -11.45 5.47
C ASP A 206 -26.93 -10.76 4.42
N PRO A 207 -27.16 -11.32 3.23
CA PRO A 207 -27.93 -10.66 2.18
C PRO A 207 -29.40 -10.42 2.56
N LYS A 208 -29.93 -11.10 3.58
CA LYS A 208 -31.33 -10.99 4.01
C LYS A 208 -31.56 -9.80 4.96
N LYS A 209 -30.49 -9.27 5.57
CA LYS A 209 -30.57 -8.15 6.50
C LYS A 209 -30.23 -6.83 5.80
N PRO A 210 -31.20 -5.92 5.54
CA PRO A 210 -30.87 -4.58 5.06
C PRO A 210 -30.03 -3.83 6.10
N ILE A 211 -29.15 -2.92 5.65
CA ILE A 211 -28.30 -2.12 6.56
C ILE A 211 -29.09 -0.97 7.18
N VAL A 212 -29.90 -0.26 6.38
CA VAL A 212 -30.74 0.85 6.87
C VAL A 212 -32.08 0.83 6.13
N ASN A 213 -33.15 1.17 6.83
CA ASN A 213 -34.39 1.61 6.21
C ASN A 213 -34.22 3.08 5.84
N SER A 214 -34.41 3.45 4.56
CA SER A 214 -34.25 4.83 4.11
C SER A 214 -35.10 5.80 4.94
N LYS A 215 -34.45 6.64 5.75
CA LYS A 215 -35.09 7.68 6.57
C LYS A 215 -35.06 9.03 5.81
N PHE A 216 -36.08 9.87 5.99
CA PHE A 216 -36.13 11.25 5.47
C PHE A 216 -36.00 11.41 3.95
N GLY A 217 -36.37 10.39 3.15
CA GLY A 217 -36.19 10.42 1.69
C GLY A 217 -34.73 10.46 1.24
N LEU A 218 -33.81 10.03 2.11
CA LEU A 218 -32.39 9.92 1.84
C LEU A 218 -32.04 8.54 1.25
N THR A 219 -31.00 8.51 0.42
CA THR A 219 -30.38 7.24 -0.02
C THR A 219 -29.77 6.49 1.17
N ASN A 220 -29.56 5.18 1.07
CA ASN A 220 -28.92 4.40 2.14
C ASN A 220 -27.57 5.01 2.57
N GLU A 221 -26.75 5.41 1.60
CA GLU A 221 -25.45 6.05 1.84
C GLU A 221 -25.57 7.34 2.67
N GLN A 222 -26.60 8.13 2.40
CA GLN A 222 -26.89 9.38 3.09
C GLN A 222 -27.47 9.14 4.48
N THR A 223 -28.32 8.13 4.65
CA THR A 223 -28.85 7.78 5.97
C THR A 223 -27.74 7.30 6.89
N ILE A 224 -26.81 6.45 6.41
CA ILE A 224 -25.64 6.06 7.20
C ILE A 224 -24.80 7.28 7.57
N ALA A 225 -24.55 8.18 6.61
CA ALA A 225 -23.80 9.41 6.88
C ALA A 225 -24.48 10.29 7.93
N LEU A 226 -25.82 10.35 7.93
CA LEU A 226 -26.61 11.08 8.91
C LEU A 226 -26.49 10.45 10.30
N SER A 227 -26.62 9.12 10.40
CA SER A 227 -26.43 8.38 11.66
C SER A 227 -25.04 8.62 12.26
N LEU A 228 -23.99 8.61 11.42
CA LEU A 228 -22.62 8.88 11.89
C LEU A 228 -22.43 10.30 12.42
N LEU A 229 -23.03 11.30 11.76
CA LEU A 229 -22.95 12.69 12.19
C LEU A 229 -23.76 12.93 13.47
N TYR A 230 -24.95 12.32 13.57
CA TYR A 230 -25.78 12.39 14.77
C TYR A 230 -25.08 11.76 15.97
N ALA A 231 -24.51 10.56 15.78
CA ALA A 231 -23.74 9.89 16.81
C ALA A 231 -22.50 10.69 17.25
N GLN A 232 -21.88 11.45 16.35
CA GLN A 232 -20.75 12.34 16.66
C GLN A 232 -21.17 13.58 17.46
N SER A 233 -22.38 14.10 17.27
CA SER A 233 -22.84 15.30 17.97
C SER A 233 -23.54 14.99 19.29
N GLU A 234 -24.40 13.97 19.32
CA GLU A 234 -25.30 13.73 20.45
C GLU A 234 -24.81 12.65 21.43
N LEU A 235 -24.06 11.66 20.95
CA LEU A 235 -23.71 10.48 21.76
C LEU A 235 -22.30 10.54 22.36
N THR A 236 -21.45 11.45 21.89
CA THR A 236 -20.09 11.57 22.40
C THR A 236 -19.57 13.00 22.34
N SER A 237 -18.83 13.39 23.37
CA SER A 237 -18.07 14.64 23.39
C SER A 237 -16.69 14.51 22.73
N LEU A 238 -16.25 13.29 22.41
CA LEU A 238 -14.96 13.03 21.78
C LEU A 238 -15.07 13.21 20.27
N GLU A 239 -14.14 13.96 19.67
CA GLU A 239 -14.01 14.06 18.21
C GLU A 239 -13.47 12.73 17.65
N ILE A 240 -14.36 11.80 17.30
CA ILE A 240 -14.02 10.51 16.70
C ILE A 240 -13.76 10.70 15.20
N LEU A 241 -14.66 11.41 14.52
CA LEU A 241 -14.56 11.74 13.11
C LEU A 241 -13.78 13.05 12.95
N SER A 242 -12.68 13.02 12.19
CA SER A 242 -11.98 14.27 11.87
C SER A 242 -12.91 15.25 11.13
N ARG A 243 -12.73 16.55 11.33
CA ARG A 243 -13.40 17.61 10.54
C ARG A 243 -13.47 17.34 9.03
N SER A 244 -12.41 16.78 8.43
CA SER A 244 -12.41 16.45 6.98
C SER A 244 -13.39 15.34 6.59
N VAL A 245 -13.63 14.39 7.50
CA VAL A 245 -14.62 13.31 7.37
C VAL A 245 -16.01 13.89 7.57
N GLU A 246 -16.23 14.70 8.61
CA GLU A 246 -17.51 15.38 8.80
C GLU A 246 -17.91 16.23 7.60
N ASP A 247 -17.02 17.09 7.10
CA ASP A 247 -17.26 17.92 5.91
C ASP A 247 -17.63 17.06 4.69
N ARG A 248 -17.05 15.85 4.61
CA ARG A 248 -17.37 14.89 3.55
C ARG A 248 -18.78 14.32 3.72
N LEU A 249 -19.16 13.90 4.93
CA LEU A 249 -20.49 13.35 5.23
C LEU A 249 -21.58 14.42 5.10
N LYS A 250 -21.35 15.62 5.65
CA LYS A 250 -22.23 16.80 5.49
C LYS A 250 -22.48 17.11 4.02
N ALA A 251 -21.42 17.13 3.20
CA ALA A 251 -21.56 17.35 1.75
C ALA A 251 -22.29 16.22 1.01
N LEU A 252 -22.19 14.97 1.49
CA LEU A 252 -22.89 13.82 0.92
C LEU A 252 -24.41 13.92 1.15
N ILE A 253 -24.83 14.27 2.36
CA ILE A 253 -26.25 14.45 2.71
C ILE A 253 -26.85 15.61 1.91
N ARG A 254 -26.14 16.73 1.80
CA ARG A 254 -26.58 17.93 1.06
C ARG A 254 -26.64 17.78 -0.47
N ARG A 255 -26.35 16.61 -1.02
CA ARG A 255 -26.30 16.32 -2.48
C ARG A 255 -25.37 17.24 -3.29
N SER A 256 -24.52 18.03 -2.64
CA SER A 256 -23.66 19.05 -3.27
C SER A 256 -22.48 18.44 -4.03
N ASN A 257 -22.14 17.17 -3.75
CA ASN A 257 -21.04 16.50 -4.43
C ASN A 257 -21.25 14.99 -4.58
N ARG A 258 -21.78 14.58 -5.73
CA ARG A 258 -21.96 13.16 -6.11
C ARG A 258 -20.66 12.33 -6.13
N GLN A 259 -19.47 12.94 -6.05
CA GLN A 259 -18.21 12.20 -6.02
C GLN A 259 -17.75 11.79 -4.61
N ARG A 260 -18.24 12.44 -3.55
CA ARG A 260 -17.89 12.07 -2.16
C ARG A 260 -18.67 10.82 -1.76
N SER A 261 -18.03 9.87 -1.11
CA SER A 261 -18.71 8.67 -0.61
C SER A 261 -18.41 8.42 0.85
N ILE A 262 -19.29 7.70 1.55
CA ILE A 262 -18.97 7.11 2.84
C ILE A 262 -17.90 6.02 2.67
N LEU A 263 -17.10 5.79 3.70
CA LEU A 263 -16.16 4.67 3.78
C LEU A 263 -16.68 3.67 4.82
N LEU A 264 -16.54 2.38 4.55
CA LEU A 264 -16.90 1.34 5.51
C LEU A 264 -16.05 1.45 6.78
N SER A 265 -14.80 1.91 6.63
CA SER A 265 -13.94 2.21 7.78
C SER A 265 -14.52 3.28 8.70
N ASP A 266 -15.23 4.28 8.18
CA ASP A 266 -15.82 5.34 9.02
C ASP A 266 -16.86 4.74 9.97
N LEU A 267 -17.69 3.83 9.44
CA LEU A 267 -18.75 3.16 10.19
C LEU A 267 -18.18 2.23 11.27
N LEU A 268 -17.15 1.43 10.93
CA LEU A 268 -16.49 0.54 11.88
C LEU A 268 -15.80 1.32 13.01
N ILE A 269 -15.05 2.38 12.68
CA ILE A 269 -14.36 3.21 13.68
C ILE A 269 -15.37 3.85 14.62
N MET A 270 -16.49 4.37 14.09
CA MET A 270 -17.52 5.01 14.91
C MET A 270 -18.16 4.00 15.87
N SER A 271 -18.57 2.83 15.36
CA SER A 271 -19.14 1.75 16.14
C SER A 271 -18.20 1.31 17.28
N GLU A 272 -16.92 1.09 16.97
CA GLU A 272 -15.91 0.72 17.96
C GLU A 272 -15.77 1.78 19.06
N LYS A 273 -15.64 3.06 18.68
CA LYS A 273 -15.36 4.15 19.61
C LYS A 273 -16.52 4.55 20.51
N ILE A 274 -17.76 4.42 20.02
CA ILE A 274 -18.96 4.65 20.85
C ILE A 274 -19.26 3.43 21.74
N GLY A 275 -18.82 2.24 21.35
CA GLY A 275 -19.15 1.02 22.06
C GLY A 275 -20.48 0.38 21.64
N MET A 276 -21.10 0.85 20.54
CA MET A 276 -22.33 0.29 19.96
C MET A 276 -22.04 -0.64 18.79
N THR A 277 -22.81 -1.69 18.59
CA THR A 277 -22.78 -2.47 17.34
C THR A 277 -23.13 -1.58 16.14
N VAL A 278 -22.70 -1.98 14.95
CA VAL A 278 -23.07 -1.26 13.73
C VAL A 278 -24.59 -1.22 13.54
N GLN A 279 -25.29 -2.29 13.90
CA GLN A 279 -26.75 -2.35 13.75
C GLN A 279 -27.42 -1.29 14.64
N GLU A 280 -27.08 -1.24 15.93
CA GLU A 280 -27.62 -0.23 16.87
C GLU A 280 -27.31 1.20 16.41
N LEU A 281 -26.09 1.45 15.92
CA LEU A 281 -25.66 2.75 15.39
C LEU A 281 -26.51 3.21 14.19
N LEU A 282 -26.95 2.28 13.35
CA LEU A 282 -27.76 2.58 12.17
C LEU A 282 -29.26 2.69 12.50
N GLU A 283 -29.69 2.00 13.54
CA GLU A 283 -31.07 2.01 14.03
C GLU A 283 -31.40 3.27 14.85
N LEU A 284 -30.38 4.02 15.31
CA LEU A 284 -30.53 5.29 16.03
C LEU A 284 -31.72 6.13 15.57
N GLU A 285 -32.55 6.53 16.52
CA GLU A 285 -33.59 7.53 16.31
C GLU A 285 -32.92 8.90 16.19
N ILE A 286 -33.14 9.56 15.05
CA ILE A 286 -32.51 10.83 14.71
C ILE A 286 -33.58 11.89 14.75
N ASP A 287 -33.40 12.89 15.61
CA ASP A 287 -34.34 13.99 15.76
C ASP A 287 -34.52 14.78 14.45
N ASN A 288 -35.77 15.10 14.11
CA ASN A 288 -36.09 15.92 12.94
C ASN A 288 -35.38 17.29 13.01
N SER A 289 -35.25 17.86 14.20
CA SER A 289 -34.54 19.11 14.44
C SER A 289 -33.06 19.02 14.04
N PHE A 290 -32.40 17.88 14.24
CA PHE A 290 -31.02 17.66 13.79
C PHE A 290 -30.93 17.64 12.27
N VAL A 291 -31.87 16.96 11.59
CA VAL A 291 -31.93 16.90 10.13
C VAL A 291 -32.19 18.29 9.53
N GLU A 292 -33.15 19.02 10.10
CA GLU A 292 -33.44 20.40 9.75
C GLU A 292 -32.23 21.29 9.98
N ASN A 293 -31.57 21.20 11.14
CA ASN A 293 -30.35 21.94 11.41
C ASN A 293 -29.23 21.58 10.44
N LEU A 294 -29.10 20.33 9.99
CA LEU A 294 -28.06 19.93 9.04
C LEU A 294 -28.30 20.50 7.63
N ASN A 295 -29.57 20.62 7.25
CA ASN A 295 -30.04 21.22 6.00
C ASN A 295 -30.02 22.75 6.04
N ASN A 296 -30.39 23.33 7.19
CA ASN A 296 -30.45 24.78 7.45
C ASN A 296 -29.08 25.37 7.77
N SER A 297 -28.17 24.57 8.36
CA SER A 297 -26.73 24.82 8.47
C SER A 297 -26.02 24.61 7.13
N ASN A 298 -26.71 24.89 6.03
CA ASN A 298 -26.11 25.88 5.16
C ASN A 298 -25.44 26.89 6.11
N ASP A 299 -24.11 26.76 6.26
CA ASP A 299 -23.25 27.88 5.96
C ASP A 299 -24.08 28.60 4.92
N LYS A 300 -24.73 29.68 5.35
CA LYS A 300 -24.87 30.79 4.47
C LYS A 300 -23.41 30.91 4.01
N GLU A 301 -23.05 30.25 2.91
CA GLU A 301 -22.52 30.98 1.78
C GLU A 301 -23.52 32.12 1.72
N GLU A 302 -23.31 33.13 2.60
CA GLU A 302 -23.92 34.44 2.52
C GLU A 302 -23.93 34.64 1.05
N ASP A 303 -25.14 34.84 0.51
CA ASP A 303 -25.49 34.83 -0.90
C ASP A 303 -24.63 35.88 -1.59
N PHE A 304 -23.34 35.59 -1.67
CA PHE A 304 -22.23 36.44 -2.07
C PHE A 304 -22.30 36.21 -3.53
N ARG A 305 -23.34 36.81 -4.11
CA ARG A 305 -23.58 36.86 -5.52
C ARG A 305 -22.33 37.50 -6.09
N VAL A 306 -21.44 36.64 -6.56
CA VAL A 306 -20.29 37.10 -7.30
C VAL A 306 -20.87 37.58 -8.61
N PHE A 307 -20.69 38.86 -8.91
CA PHE A 307 -21.11 39.43 -10.17
C PHE A 307 -19.92 39.51 -11.10
N CYS A 308 -20.15 39.27 -12.39
CA CYS A 308 -19.12 39.51 -13.39
C CYS A 308 -18.91 41.03 -13.52
N ASN A 309 -17.78 41.55 -13.07
CA ASN A 309 -17.42 42.97 -13.22
C ASN A 309 -16.64 43.30 -14.51
N THR A 310 -16.47 42.33 -15.42
CA THR A 310 -15.75 42.54 -16.68
C THR A 310 -16.49 43.52 -17.60
N PRO A 311 -15.88 44.65 -17.99
CA PRO A 311 -16.56 45.69 -18.76
C PRO A 311 -17.14 45.24 -20.10
N TRP A 312 -16.46 44.31 -20.78
CA TRP A 312 -16.85 43.79 -22.10
C TRP A 312 -17.66 42.49 -22.04
N CYS A 313 -18.06 42.02 -20.86
CA CYS A 313 -18.88 40.81 -20.75
C CYS A 313 -20.35 41.15 -20.95
N LYS A 314 -21.06 40.40 -21.80
CA LYS A 314 -22.52 40.51 -21.97
C LYS A 314 -23.34 40.24 -20.69
N TYR A 315 -22.73 39.64 -19.66
CA TYR A 315 -23.35 39.41 -18.34
C TYR A 315 -22.71 40.26 -17.24
N LYS A 316 -22.18 41.44 -17.57
CA LYS A 316 -21.65 42.38 -16.58
C LYS A 316 -22.73 42.70 -15.53
N GLY A 317 -22.36 42.69 -14.25
CA GLY A 317 -23.28 42.93 -13.12
C GLY A 317 -24.22 41.75 -12.83
N SER A 318 -24.06 40.60 -13.49
CA SER A 318 -24.91 39.43 -13.29
C SER A 318 -24.12 38.24 -12.71
N SER A 319 -24.79 37.45 -11.87
CA SER A 319 -24.28 36.16 -11.35
C SER A 319 -24.71 34.97 -12.22
N LYS A 320 -25.58 35.15 -13.23
CA LYS A 320 -26.19 34.06 -14.03
C LYS A 320 -25.18 33.12 -14.70
N LYS A 321 -23.99 33.63 -15.06
CA LYS A 321 -22.92 32.85 -15.70
C LYS A 321 -21.73 32.61 -14.78
N MET A 322 -21.85 32.88 -13.49
CA MET A 322 -20.75 32.70 -12.56
C MET A 322 -20.76 31.27 -12.04
N VAL A 323 -19.63 30.58 -12.22
CA VAL A 323 -19.47 29.19 -11.79
C VAL A 323 -18.22 29.07 -10.93
N LYS A 324 -18.31 28.34 -9.83
CA LYS A 324 -17.18 28.05 -8.94
C LYS A 324 -16.11 27.28 -9.70
N ALA A 325 -14.90 27.83 -9.77
CA ALA A 325 -13.78 27.16 -10.43
C ALA A 325 -13.35 25.96 -9.58
N THR A 326 -13.32 24.76 -10.18
CA THR A 326 -12.85 23.56 -9.47
C THR A 326 -11.33 23.56 -9.39
N SER A 327 -10.65 24.18 -10.36
CA SER A 327 -9.19 24.24 -10.46
C SER A 327 -8.56 25.17 -9.42
N SER A 328 -7.74 24.61 -8.54
CA SER A 328 -6.93 25.36 -7.58
C SER A 328 -5.66 25.74 -8.29
N PHE A 329 -5.61 26.95 -8.81
CA PHE A 329 -4.34 27.61 -9.06
C PHE A 329 -3.63 27.69 -7.72
N ARG A 330 -2.63 26.81 -7.50
CA ARG A 330 -1.90 26.74 -6.23
C ARG A 330 -1.33 28.11 -5.83
N LYS A 331 -0.89 28.89 -6.82
CA LYS A 331 -0.38 30.25 -6.63
C LYS A 331 -1.42 31.23 -6.06
N SER A 332 -2.70 30.97 -6.29
CA SER A 332 -3.79 31.87 -5.89
C SER A 332 -4.47 31.42 -4.59
N LYS A 333 -4.22 30.19 -4.11
CA LYS A 333 -4.80 29.67 -2.86
C LYS A 333 -4.31 30.40 -1.61
N ASP A 334 -3.10 30.94 -1.66
CA ASP A 334 -2.54 31.68 -0.53
C ASP A 334 -3.26 33.02 -0.35
N LYS A 335 -3.76 33.61 -1.45
CA LYS A 335 -4.47 34.90 -1.48
C LYS A 335 -6.00 34.78 -1.38
N TYR A 336 -6.59 33.72 -1.95
CA TYR A 336 -8.05 33.60 -2.10
C TYR A 336 -8.60 32.31 -1.48
N THR A 337 -9.73 32.44 -0.78
CA THR A 337 -10.45 31.31 -0.16
C THR A 337 -11.35 30.58 -1.16
N LYS A 338 -12.04 31.34 -2.02
CA LYS A 338 -12.92 30.84 -3.09
C LYS A 338 -12.56 31.52 -4.40
N ILE A 339 -12.68 30.80 -5.52
CA ILE A 339 -12.48 31.34 -6.87
C ILE A 339 -13.67 30.95 -7.75
N TRP A 340 -14.22 31.92 -8.46
CA TRP A 340 -15.29 31.77 -9.43
C TRP A 340 -14.84 32.32 -10.78
N ALA A 341 -15.45 31.84 -11.85
CA ALA A 341 -15.20 32.35 -13.20
C ALA A 341 -16.53 32.57 -13.92
N CYS A 342 -16.62 33.63 -14.72
CA CYS A 342 -17.77 33.84 -15.60
C CYS A 342 -17.66 32.91 -16.81
N THR A 343 -18.62 32.03 -17.07
CA THR A 343 -18.59 31.13 -18.25
C THR A 343 -18.83 31.84 -19.57
N SER A 344 -19.12 33.15 -19.56
CA SER A 344 -19.26 33.93 -20.79
C SER A 344 -17.97 34.63 -21.22
N CYS A 345 -17.23 35.22 -20.28
CA CYS A 345 -15.99 35.94 -20.59
C CYS A 345 -14.75 35.27 -19.98
N TYR A 346 -14.92 34.19 -19.20
CA TYR A 346 -13.88 33.43 -18.52
C TYR A 346 -12.99 34.23 -17.57
N MET A 347 -13.37 35.46 -17.20
CA MET A 347 -12.68 36.22 -16.17
C MET A 347 -12.92 35.63 -14.78
N ARG A 348 -11.86 35.67 -13.98
CA ARG A 348 -11.79 35.04 -12.67
C ARG A 348 -11.97 36.05 -11.55
N TYR A 349 -12.66 35.64 -10.51
CA TYR A 349 -12.92 36.42 -9.31
C TYR A 349 -12.56 35.59 -8.08
N GLY A 350 -11.83 36.20 -7.15
CA GLY A 350 -11.35 35.55 -5.95
C GLY A 350 -11.83 36.27 -4.70
N LEU A 351 -12.27 35.51 -3.70
CA LEU A 351 -12.61 36.03 -2.38
C LEU A 351 -11.32 36.17 -1.57
N LYS A 352 -10.83 37.40 -1.41
CA LYS A 352 -9.55 37.66 -0.73
C LYS A 352 -9.62 37.20 0.72
N ARG A 353 -8.57 36.51 1.18
CA ARG A 353 -8.55 35.87 2.50
C ARG A 353 -8.70 36.87 3.64
N ASP A 354 -8.03 38.00 3.51
CA ASP A 354 -7.90 39.03 4.54
C ASP A 354 -9.12 39.95 4.55
N SER A 355 -9.47 40.55 3.41
CA SER A 355 -10.56 41.54 3.34
C SER A 355 -11.95 40.93 3.18
N LYS A 356 -12.06 39.65 2.84
CA LYS A 356 -13.34 39.00 2.45
C LYS A 356 -14.07 39.72 1.31
N LEU A 357 -13.37 40.50 0.49
CA LEU A 357 -13.94 41.14 -0.70
C LEU A 357 -13.64 40.32 -1.95
N TRP A 358 -14.58 40.36 -2.90
CA TRP A 358 -14.38 39.81 -4.24
C TRP A 358 -13.57 40.79 -5.07
N GLU A 359 -12.43 40.33 -5.57
CA GLU A 359 -11.62 41.07 -6.53
C GLU A 359 -11.34 40.21 -7.76
N ASN A 360 -10.98 40.86 -8.86
CA ASN A 360 -10.55 40.15 -10.05
C ASN A 360 -9.17 39.52 -9.82
N VAL A 361 -9.04 38.22 -10.08
CA VAL A 361 -7.83 37.46 -9.77
C VAL A 361 -6.67 37.98 -10.60
N ASP A 362 -5.55 38.31 -9.94
CA ASP A 362 -4.32 38.81 -10.57
C ASP A 362 -4.51 40.09 -11.40
N ASP A 363 -5.58 40.87 -11.14
CA ASP A 363 -5.89 42.13 -11.82
C ASP A 363 -6.03 42.02 -13.36
N GLU A 364 -6.43 40.84 -13.84
CA GLU A 364 -6.60 40.51 -15.26
C GLU A 364 -7.44 41.52 -16.05
N ILE A 365 -8.48 42.12 -15.46
CA ILE A 365 -9.35 43.10 -16.12
C ILE A 365 -8.58 44.38 -16.44
N ASN A 366 -7.87 44.94 -15.46
CA ASN A 366 -7.12 46.18 -15.66
C ASN A 366 -5.95 45.96 -16.62
N ILE A 367 -5.26 44.82 -16.49
CA ILE A 367 -4.19 44.46 -17.42
C ILE A 367 -4.73 44.31 -18.84
N THR A 368 -5.88 43.64 -19.01
CA THR A 368 -6.50 43.47 -20.34
C THR A 368 -6.95 44.82 -20.93
N SER A 369 -7.53 45.71 -20.12
CA SER A 369 -7.88 47.07 -20.53
C SER A 369 -6.66 47.88 -20.97
N ALA A 370 -5.54 47.78 -20.24
CA ALA A 370 -4.29 48.44 -20.57
C ALA A 370 -3.72 47.92 -21.90
N VAL A 371 -3.65 46.60 -22.08
CA VAL A 371 -3.22 45.98 -23.34
C VAL A 371 -4.13 46.42 -24.49
N LEU A 372 -5.45 46.45 -24.29
CA LEU A 372 -6.41 46.88 -25.30
C LEU A 372 -6.20 48.35 -25.71
N LYS A 373 -6.02 49.26 -24.75
CA LYS A 373 -5.72 50.68 -25.02
C LYS A 373 -4.46 50.82 -25.86
N MET A 374 -3.40 50.09 -25.51
CA MET A 374 -2.13 50.13 -26.23
C MET A 374 -2.22 49.56 -27.65
N LEU A 375 -2.96 48.46 -27.83
CA LEU A 375 -3.20 47.90 -29.17
C LEU A 375 -3.94 48.89 -30.08
N LYS A 376 -4.85 49.71 -29.53
CA LYS A 376 -5.52 50.80 -30.27
C LYS A 376 -4.55 51.93 -30.65
N GLU A 377 -3.57 52.22 -29.81
CA GLU A 377 -2.53 53.22 -30.04
C GLU A 377 -1.36 52.72 -30.92
N ASN A 378 -1.42 51.49 -31.45
CA ASN A 378 -0.36 50.85 -32.23
C ASN A 378 1.01 50.76 -31.53
N LYS A 379 1.05 50.84 -30.19
CA LYS A 379 2.29 50.74 -29.40
C LYS A 379 2.92 49.34 -29.46
N SER A 380 4.24 49.27 -29.30
CA SER A 380 4.95 47.99 -29.38
C SER A 380 4.72 47.12 -28.13
N ILE A 381 4.77 45.79 -28.29
CA ILE A 381 4.61 44.85 -27.16
C ILE A 381 5.70 45.03 -26.09
N ARG A 382 6.86 45.59 -26.45
CA ARG A 382 7.98 45.85 -25.52
C ARG A 382 7.74 47.06 -24.63
N GLU A 383 6.92 48.02 -25.09
CA GLU A 383 6.47 49.18 -24.29
C GLU A 383 5.34 48.79 -23.34
N ILE A 384 4.73 47.62 -23.53
CA ILE A 384 3.70 47.11 -22.62
C ILE A 384 4.36 46.88 -21.27
N THR A 385 3.84 47.66 -20.31
CA THR A 385 4.03 47.68 -18.85
C THR A 385 4.53 46.38 -18.22
N LYS A 386 5.07 46.49 -16.99
CA LYS A 386 5.60 45.52 -15.99
C LYS A 386 5.09 44.03 -15.97
N VAL A 387 4.18 43.65 -16.85
CA VAL A 387 3.66 42.31 -17.14
C VAL A 387 4.65 41.50 -17.98
N GLY A 388 4.93 40.28 -17.57
CA GLY A 388 5.83 39.39 -18.31
C GLY A 388 5.29 39.03 -19.70
N LYS A 389 6.18 38.99 -20.69
CA LYS A 389 5.92 38.66 -22.12
C LYS A 389 4.88 37.55 -22.34
N ALA A 390 5.00 36.44 -21.62
CA ALA A 390 4.08 35.30 -21.73
C ALA A 390 2.62 35.67 -21.41
N LYS A 391 2.39 36.46 -20.36
CA LYS A 391 1.04 36.90 -19.96
C LYS A 391 0.47 37.87 -20.99
N THR A 392 1.31 38.74 -21.56
CA THR A 392 0.92 39.65 -22.63
C THR A 392 0.34 38.91 -23.84
N TYR A 393 0.99 37.84 -24.32
CA TYR A 393 0.46 37.04 -25.45
C TYR A 393 -0.85 36.32 -25.12
N GLN A 394 -1.02 35.83 -23.89
CA GLN A 394 -2.30 35.25 -23.46
C GLN A 394 -3.43 36.29 -23.51
N ILE A 395 -3.15 37.51 -23.06
CA ILE A 395 -4.13 38.61 -23.05
C ILE A 395 -4.44 39.07 -24.47
N ILE A 396 -3.45 39.18 -25.35
CA ILE A 396 -3.69 39.50 -26.76
C ILE A 396 -4.58 38.44 -27.40
N GLY A 397 -4.27 37.16 -27.19
CA GLY A 397 -5.11 36.06 -27.65
C GLY A 397 -6.57 36.16 -27.15
N TYR A 398 -6.74 36.50 -25.88
CA TYR A 398 -8.06 36.73 -25.29
C TYR A 398 -8.81 37.91 -25.90
N VAL A 399 -8.12 39.03 -26.11
CA VAL A 399 -8.65 40.25 -26.75
C VAL A 399 -9.11 39.96 -28.16
N LEU A 400 -8.31 39.21 -28.92
CA LEU A 400 -8.63 38.79 -30.29
C LEU A 400 -9.82 37.82 -30.30
N PHE A 401 -9.88 36.85 -29.37
CA PHE A 401 -10.98 35.88 -29.30
C PHE A 401 -12.32 36.52 -28.98
N ASN A 402 -12.36 37.49 -28.08
CA ASN A 402 -13.59 38.19 -27.72
C ASN A 402 -13.87 39.42 -28.60
N GLU A 403 -13.14 39.58 -29.70
CA GLU A 403 -13.32 40.68 -30.67
C GLU A 403 -13.31 42.09 -30.02
N LEU A 404 -12.51 42.27 -28.97
CA LEU A 404 -12.49 43.53 -28.21
C LEU A 404 -11.76 44.65 -28.95
N LEU A 405 -10.95 44.29 -29.95
CA LEU A 405 -10.18 45.21 -30.78
C LEU A 405 -10.91 45.45 -32.11
N LYS A 406 -11.71 46.52 -32.18
CA LYS A 406 -12.29 47.04 -33.42
C LYS A 406 -11.27 47.96 -34.11
N THR A 407 -10.32 47.41 -34.87
CA THR A 407 -9.35 48.23 -35.64
C THR A 407 -9.54 48.06 -37.14
N HIS A 408 -9.35 49.15 -37.88
CA HIS A 408 -9.40 49.18 -39.36
C HIS A 408 -8.24 48.44 -40.04
N ASN A 409 -7.30 47.86 -39.27
CA ASN A 409 -6.12 47.18 -39.81
C ASN A 409 -6.03 45.72 -39.31
N PRO A 410 -6.92 44.83 -39.76
CA PRO A 410 -6.97 43.41 -39.34
C PRO A 410 -5.75 42.59 -39.80
N VAL A 411 -4.90 43.16 -40.66
CA VAL A 411 -3.82 42.44 -41.35
C VAL A 411 -2.71 41.96 -40.39
N LYS A 412 -2.46 42.68 -39.28
CA LYS A 412 -1.35 42.36 -38.36
C LYS A 412 -1.58 41.10 -37.52
N TYR A 413 -2.84 40.67 -37.36
CA TYR A 413 -3.23 39.56 -36.50
C TYR A 413 -4.11 38.55 -37.25
N LYS A 414 -3.68 38.13 -38.45
CA LYS A 414 -4.32 37.02 -39.15
C LYS A 414 -4.20 35.75 -38.31
N ILE A 415 -5.33 35.26 -37.83
CA ILE A 415 -5.43 34.00 -37.12
C ILE A 415 -5.56 32.91 -38.16
N GLY A 416 -4.65 31.93 -38.17
CA GLY A 416 -4.77 30.77 -39.04
C GLY A 416 -6.02 29.94 -38.75
N LYS A 417 -6.19 28.82 -39.46
CA LYS A 417 -7.26 27.85 -39.17
C LYS A 417 -6.99 27.14 -37.83
N ILE A 418 -7.41 27.76 -36.73
CA ILE A 418 -7.31 27.20 -35.37
C ILE A 418 -8.61 26.42 -35.05
N PRO A 419 -8.52 25.19 -34.51
CA PRO A 419 -9.69 24.41 -34.14
C PRO A 419 -10.32 24.94 -32.85
N ILE A 420 -11.36 25.78 -32.96
CA ILE A 420 -11.95 26.52 -31.81
C ILE A 420 -12.66 25.59 -30.80
N ASN A 421 -13.16 24.43 -31.23
CA ASN A 421 -14.03 23.55 -30.43
C ASN A 421 -13.42 22.17 -30.11
N ASP A 422 -12.09 22.03 -30.12
CA ASP A 422 -11.46 20.71 -29.94
C ASP A 422 -10.41 20.70 -28.82
N THR A 423 -10.73 20.09 -27.67
CA THR A 423 -9.79 19.92 -26.53
C THR A 423 -8.63 18.96 -26.83
N ARG A 424 -8.68 18.16 -27.90
CA ARG A 424 -7.62 17.18 -28.22
C ARG A 424 -6.29 17.87 -28.51
N TYR A 425 -6.33 19.03 -29.17
CA TYR A 425 -5.13 19.85 -29.44
C TYR A 425 -4.53 20.36 -28.14
N PHE A 426 -5.37 20.87 -27.23
CA PHE A 426 -4.95 21.27 -25.89
C PHE A 426 -4.25 20.12 -25.18
N TYR A 427 -4.82 18.91 -25.14
CA TYR A 427 -4.16 17.77 -24.49
C TYR A 427 -2.87 17.29 -25.16
N ARG A 428 -2.68 17.52 -26.46
CA ARG A 428 -1.42 17.22 -27.18
C ARG A 428 -0.29 18.17 -26.77
N ILE A 429 -0.59 19.45 -26.61
CA ILE A 429 0.41 20.46 -26.18
C ILE A 429 0.55 20.55 -24.66
N PHE A 430 -0.52 20.22 -23.92
CA PHE A 430 -0.60 20.22 -22.46
C PHE A 430 0.24 19.07 -21.89
N ASN A 431 1.56 19.25 -21.92
CA ASN A 431 2.53 18.31 -21.35
C ASN A 431 2.67 18.49 -19.84
N ASN A 432 1.54 18.50 -19.15
CA ASN A 432 1.51 18.68 -17.70
C ASN A 432 2.17 19.98 -17.22
N SER A 433 2.21 21.00 -18.06
CA SER A 433 2.71 22.33 -17.72
C SER A 433 1.77 23.36 -18.33
N MET A 434 1.43 24.38 -17.53
CA MET A 434 0.70 25.58 -17.98
C MET A 434 1.68 26.73 -18.22
N ASP A 435 2.98 26.43 -18.15
CA ASP A 435 4.02 27.37 -18.56
C ASP A 435 3.84 27.68 -20.04
N PHE A 436 3.56 28.95 -20.34
CA PHE A 436 3.20 29.40 -21.67
C PHE A 436 4.33 29.16 -22.67
N THR A 437 5.59 29.37 -22.28
CA THR A 437 6.76 29.16 -23.14
C THR A 437 6.83 27.70 -23.59
N LYS A 438 6.62 26.75 -22.66
CA LYS A 438 6.59 25.31 -22.98
C LYS A 438 5.41 24.92 -23.86
N LEU A 439 4.23 25.49 -23.60
CA LEU A 439 3.05 25.27 -24.45
C LEU A 439 3.29 25.78 -25.86
N TYR A 440 3.90 26.97 -25.98
CA TYR A 440 4.24 27.59 -27.25
C TYR A 440 5.25 26.79 -28.05
N SER A 441 6.37 26.36 -27.45
CA SER A 441 7.36 25.53 -28.17
C SER A 441 6.71 24.28 -28.78
N LYS A 442 5.75 23.66 -28.09
CA LYS A 442 5.03 22.49 -28.60
C LYS A 442 4.00 22.84 -29.66
N ALA A 443 3.19 23.87 -29.43
CA ALA A 443 2.20 24.32 -30.39
C ALA A 443 2.84 24.75 -31.71
N LYS A 444 3.97 25.47 -31.65
CA LYS A 444 4.78 25.83 -32.82
C LYS A 444 5.30 24.59 -33.54
N ALA A 445 5.89 23.63 -32.82
CA ALA A 445 6.45 22.43 -33.43
C ALA A 445 5.39 21.51 -34.06
N MET A 446 4.21 21.39 -33.44
CA MET A 446 3.17 20.45 -33.88
C MET A 446 2.20 21.05 -34.89
N PHE A 447 1.90 22.34 -34.77
CA PHE A 447 0.81 22.99 -35.51
C PHE A 447 1.24 24.28 -36.21
N GLY A 448 2.51 24.67 -36.10
CA GLY A 448 3.00 25.93 -36.66
C GLY A 448 2.51 27.19 -35.95
N TRP A 449 1.80 27.06 -34.82
CA TRP A 449 1.18 28.20 -34.16
C TRP A 449 2.20 29.20 -33.62
N ASN A 450 1.95 30.49 -33.87
CA ASN A 450 2.67 31.58 -33.23
C ASN A 450 2.14 31.84 -31.80
N GLN A 451 2.71 32.83 -31.10
CA GLN A 451 2.37 33.11 -29.70
C GLN A 451 0.95 33.66 -29.54
N TYR A 452 0.46 34.46 -30.48
CA TYR A 452 -0.89 35.02 -30.44
C TYR A 452 -1.94 33.95 -30.72
N GLU A 453 -1.67 33.06 -31.69
CA GLU A 453 -2.54 31.93 -32.03
C GLU A 453 -2.69 30.95 -30.86
N LEU A 454 -1.59 30.66 -30.15
CA LEU A 454 -1.69 29.89 -28.91
C LEU A 454 -2.53 30.63 -27.86
N GLY A 455 -2.29 31.93 -27.66
CA GLY A 455 -3.09 32.74 -26.75
C GLY A 455 -4.59 32.65 -27.08
N TYR A 456 -4.92 32.84 -28.37
CA TYR A 456 -6.29 32.78 -28.89
C TYR A 456 -6.93 31.42 -28.66
N TYR A 457 -6.22 30.34 -29.01
CA TYR A 457 -6.70 28.98 -28.77
C TYR A 457 -6.94 28.69 -27.28
N LEU A 458 -6.03 29.14 -26.40
CA LEU A 458 -6.21 29.00 -24.96
C LEU A 458 -7.41 29.78 -24.44
N SER A 459 -7.84 30.85 -25.11
CA SER A 459 -9.00 31.66 -24.76
C SER A 459 -10.34 31.09 -25.23
N THR A 460 -10.34 30.02 -26.01
CA THR A 460 -11.57 29.37 -26.49
C THR A 460 -12.39 28.77 -25.32
N PRO A 461 -13.74 28.79 -25.39
CA PRO A 461 -14.63 28.27 -24.35
C PRO A 461 -14.29 26.86 -23.91
N VAL A 462 -14.08 25.97 -24.90
CA VAL A 462 -13.81 24.56 -24.70
C VAL A 462 -12.51 24.32 -23.94
N VAL A 463 -11.47 25.13 -24.17
CA VAL A 463 -10.20 25.05 -23.42
C VAL A 463 -10.34 25.68 -22.03
N GLN A 464 -11.02 26.83 -21.92
CA GLN A 464 -11.23 27.51 -20.65
C GLN A 464 -12.07 26.68 -19.68
N GLU A 465 -13.09 25.98 -20.17
CA GLU A 465 -13.88 25.03 -19.38
C GLU A 465 -13.02 23.90 -18.83
N GLU A 466 -12.16 23.34 -19.68
CA GLU A 466 -11.22 22.29 -19.28
C GLU A 466 -10.21 22.79 -18.26
N LEU A 467 -9.75 24.04 -18.38
CA LEU A 467 -8.81 24.69 -17.46
C LEU A 467 -9.43 24.96 -16.09
N TYR A 468 -10.66 25.45 -16.03
CA TYR A 468 -11.26 25.97 -14.80
C TYR A 468 -12.19 24.99 -14.09
N PHE A 469 -12.89 24.14 -14.83
CA PHE A 469 -13.97 23.32 -14.29
C PHE A 469 -13.65 21.82 -14.30
N THR A 470 -12.71 21.35 -15.12
CA THR A 470 -12.36 19.93 -15.16
C THR A 470 -11.27 19.53 -14.15
N ASN A 471 -11.58 18.54 -13.31
CA ASN A 471 -10.64 18.02 -12.30
C ASN A 471 -9.46 17.21 -12.89
N ASN A 472 -9.52 16.83 -14.18
CA ASN A 472 -8.60 15.87 -14.81
C ASN A 472 -7.20 16.42 -15.09
N ILE A 473 -7.07 17.72 -15.37
CA ILE A 473 -5.78 18.40 -15.56
C ILE A 473 -4.84 18.21 -14.36
N ARG A 474 -5.41 18.20 -13.14
CA ARG A 474 -4.66 17.97 -11.90
C ARG A 474 -4.10 16.55 -11.78
N ARG A 475 -4.84 15.56 -12.28
CA ARG A 475 -4.47 14.14 -12.14
C ARG A 475 -3.31 13.79 -13.07
N LYS A 476 -3.31 14.24 -14.34
CA LYS A 476 -2.24 13.88 -15.30
C LYS A 476 -0.84 14.41 -14.91
N ARG A 477 -0.74 15.61 -14.31
CA ARG A 477 0.53 16.18 -13.78
C ARG A 477 1.19 15.26 -12.76
N TYR A 478 0.37 14.70 -11.88
CA TYR A 478 0.81 13.81 -10.81
C TYR A 478 1.23 12.43 -11.36
N TYR A 479 0.54 11.90 -12.37
CA TYR A 479 0.86 10.56 -12.90
C TYR A 479 2.13 10.51 -13.76
N GLN A 480 2.36 11.48 -14.65
CA GLN A 480 3.59 11.47 -15.45
C GLN A 480 4.83 11.82 -14.62
N SER A 481 4.73 12.73 -13.65
CA SER A 481 5.83 12.96 -12.70
C SER A 481 6.09 11.72 -11.85
N LYS A 482 5.06 10.96 -11.46
CA LYS A 482 5.20 9.74 -10.66
C LYS A 482 6.04 8.69 -11.37
N SER A 483 5.81 8.41 -12.66
CA SER A 483 6.59 7.39 -13.38
C SER A 483 8.07 7.74 -13.52
N LEU A 484 8.38 8.98 -13.95
CA LEU A 484 9.75 9.47 -14.06
C LEU A 484 10.43 9.55 -12.69
N PHE A 485 9.70 9.99 -11.67
CA PHE A 485 10.19 10.02 -10.29
C PHE A 485 10.45 8.61 -9.75
N GLN A 486 9.56 7.65 -10.02
CA GLN A 486 9.74 6.24 -9.67
C GLN A 486 10.94 5.63 -10.37
N LYS A 487 11.17 5.95 -11.65
CA LYS A 487 12.35 5.53 -12.40
C LYS A 487 13.63 6.05 -11.75
N LYS A 488 13.69 7.36 -11.48
CA LYS A 488 14.85 8.00 -10.82
C LYS A 488 15.11 7.43 -9.42
N VAL A 489 14.06 7.19 -8.64
CA VAL A 489 14.17 6.53 -7.33
C VAL A 489 14.68 5.09 -7.50
N GLY A 490 14.18 4.35 -8.48
CA GLY A 490 14.63 2.99 -8.81
C GLY A 490 16.11 2.93 -9.21
N GLU A 491 16.58 3.89 -10.00
CA GLU A 491 17.99 4.04 -10.38
C GLU A 491 18.88 4.29 -9.15
N VAL A 492 18.48 5.21 -8.26
CA VAL A 492 19.20 5.50 -7.00
C VAL A 492 19.23 4.31 -6.05
N VAL A 493 18.12 3.57 -5.95
CA VAL A 493 18.08 2.34 -5.13
C VAL A 493 19.00 1.28 -5.72
N SER A 494 18.94 1.08 -7.04
CA SER A 494 19.76 0.07 -7.72
C SER A 494 21.25 0.40 -7.63
N SER A 495 21.64 1.67 -7.79
CA SER A 495 23.04 2.09 -7.68
C SER A 495 23.57 1.93 -6.24
N ARG A 496 22.77 2.28 -5.22
CA ARG A 496 23.16 2.08 -3.82
C ARG A 496 23.24 0.61 -3.41
N ILE A 497 22.36 -0.24 -3.95
CA ILE A 497 22.42 -1.71 -3.72
C ILE A 497 23.70 -2.27 -4.32
N LYS A 498 24.10 -1.83 -5.52
CA LYS A 498 25.34 -2.27 -6.18
C LYS A 498 26.61 -1.79 -5.45
N GLY A 499 26.60 -0.58 -4.90
CA GLY A 499 27.75 -0.01 -4.20
C GLY A 499 27.88 -0.41 -2.72
N GLU A 500 27.14 -1.43 -2.25
CA GLU A 500 27.12 -1.94 -0.86
C GLU A 500 26.88 -0.92 0.27
N ASN A 501 26.45 0.29 -0.08
CA ASN A 501 26.21 1.38 0.84
C ASN A 501 24.99 1.10 1.73
N ASP A 502 24.97 1.68 2.92
CA ASP A 502 23.79 1.64 3.78
C ASP A 502 22.63 2.43 3.14
N ILE A 503 21.44 1.82 3.13
CA ILE A 503 20.24 2.33 2.48
C ILE A 503 19.18 2.65 3.53
N SER A 504 18.75 3.91 3.53
CA SER A 504 17.61 4.39 4.28
C SER A 504 16.74 5.28 3.40
N LEU A 505 15.48 5.48 3.78
CA LEU A 505 14.57 6.39 3.07
C LEU A 505 15.12 7.82 3.03
N LEU A 506 15.77 8.26 4.12
CA LEU A 506 16.43 9.56 4.21
C LEU A 506 17.56 9.66 3.16
N LYS A 507 18.44 8.66 3.10
CA LYS A 507 19.56 8.62 2.13
C LYS A 507 19.07 8.57 0.68
N ILE A 508 18.00 7.82 0.40
CA ILE A 508 17.37 7.81 -0.94
C ILE A 508 16.82 9.20 -1.29
N ALA A 509 16.09 9.84 -0.37
CA ALA A 509 15.51 11.16 -0.57
C ALA A 509 16.59 12.25 -0.78
N SER A 510 17.67 12.21 0.01
CA SER A 510 18.81 13.11 -0.16
C SER A 510 19.50 12.92 -1.51
N SER A 511 19.69 11.69 -1.98
CA SER A 511 20.28 11.40 -3.30
C SER A 511 19.47 11.96 -4.47
N ILE A 512 18.16 12.14 -4.32
CA ILE A 512 17.32 12.81 -5.33
C ILE A 512 17.11 14.30 -5.06
N ARG A 513 17.79 14.87 -4.06
CA ARG A 513 17.68 16.27 -3.59
C ARG A 513 16.24 16.65 -3.21
N ARG A 514 15.55 15.80 -2.43
CA ARG A 514 14.17 16.02 -1.98
C ARG A 514 13.96 15.67 -0.51
N ASN A 515 12.91 16.23 0.08
CA ASN A 515 12.43 15.87 1.42
C ASN A 515 11.79 14.46 1.42
N PRO A 516 12.03 13.60 2.44
CA PRO A 516 11.48 12.24 2.52
C PRO A 516 9.96 12.12 2.39
N SER A 517 9.20 13.15 2.80
CA SER A 517 7.74 13.21 2.65
C SER A 517 7.29 13.02 1.19
N ILE A 518 8.14 13.37 0.22
CA ILE A 518 7.85 13.19 -1.20
C ILE A 518 7.71 11.70 -1.58
N LEU A 519 8.44 10.80 -0.91
CA LEU A 519 8.36 9.37 -1.16
C LEU A 519 6.99 8.82 -0.73
N ARG A 520 6.45 9.34 0.37
CA ARG A 520 5.09 9.04 0.84
C ARG A 520 4.06 9.62 -0.13
N HIS A 521 4.25 10.86 -0.59
CA HIS A 521 3.38 11.51 -1.56
C HIS A 521 3.22 10.72 -2.86
N TYR A 522 4.29 10.06 -3.33
CA TYR A 522 4.26 9.18 -4.51
C TYR A 522 3.93 7.71 -4.22
N SER A 523 3.48 7.39 -3.00
CA SER A 523 3.15 6.02 -2.57
C SER A 523 4.31 5.04 -2.75
N LEU A 524 5.56 5.51 -2.62
CA LEU A 524 6.77 4.69 -2.75
C LEU A 524 7.26 4.14 -1.41
N ASN A 525 6.77 4.71 -0.31
CA ASN A 525 7.30 4.43 1.02
C ASN A 525 7.27 2.93 1.38
N GLU A 526 6.12 2.28 1.21
CA GLU A 526 5.96 0.86 1.56
C GLU A 526 6.78 -0.07 0.64
N LYS A 527 6.82 0.22 -0.66
CA LYS A 527 7.67 -0.50 -1.60
C LYS A 527 9.15 -0.37 -1.21
N LEU A 528 9.62 0.86 -0.96
CA LEU A 528 11.00 1.12 -0.58
C LEU A 528 11.36 0.49 0.76
N LYS A 529 10.48 0.50 1.76
CA LYS A 529 10.70 -0.22 3.02
C LYS A 529 10.89 -1.71 2.79
N LYS A 530 10.08 -2.32 1.91
CA LYS A 530 10.21 -3.73 1.54
C LYS A 530 11.53 -4.00 0.82
N ASP A 531 11.90 -3.17 -0.14
CA ASP A 531 13.16 -3.29 -0.90
C ASP A 531 14.37 -3.14 0.04
N ILE A 532 14.35 -2.15 0.95
CA ILE A 532 15.37 -1.93 1.99
C ILE A 532 15.46 -3.14 2.93
N LYS A 533 14.32 -3.66 3.42
CA LYS A 533 14.28 -4.84 4.30
C LYS A 533 14.88 -6.06 3.59
N THR A 534 14.54 -6.26 2.32
CA THR A 534 15.05 -7.36 1.49
C THR A 534 16.55 -7.23 1.27
N TYR A 535 17.04 -6.04 0.95
CA TYR A 535 18.48 -5.77 0.81
C TYR A 535 19.24 -6.00 2.13
N LYS A 536 18.74 -5.48 3.25
CA LYS A 536 19.34 -5.69 4.58
C LYS A 536 19.40 -7.18 4.94
N LEU A 537 18.36 -7.95 4.63
CA LEU A 537 18.36 -9.40 4.83
C LEU A 537 19.40 -10.11 3.96
N LYS A 538 19.50 -9.76 2.67
CA LYS A 538 20.52 -10.31 1.77
C LYS A 538 21.94 -9.99 2.25
N LYS A 539 22.20 -8.73 2.64
CA LYS A 539 23.49 -8.30 3.18
C LYS A 539 23.83 -9.05 4.47
N LYS A 540 22.86 -9.18 5.39
CA LYS A 540 22.98 -9.97 6.62
C LYS A 540 23.31 -11.45 6.35
N ASN A 541 22.66 -12.06 5.35
CA ASN A 541 22.96 -13.45 4.97
C ASN A 541 24.35 -13.60 4.33
N ALA A 542 24.76 -12.66 3.49
CA ALA A 542 26.11 -12.67 2.89
C ALA A 542 27.19 -12.53 3.96
N GLU A 543 27.00 -11.62 4.92
CA GLU A 543 27.88 -11.45 6.08
C GLU A 543 27.92 -12.70 6.96
N PHE A 544 26.77 -13.33 7.23
CA PHE A 544 26.69 -14.61 7.95
C PHE A 544 27.54 -15.70 7.27
N LEU A 545 27.42 -15.86 5.94
CA LEU A 545 28.19 -16.85 5.19
C LEU A 545 29.70 -16.53 5.16
N LEU A 546 30.06 -15.26 5.11
CA LEU A 546 31.46 -14.82 5.20
C LEU A 546 32.05 -15.14 6.57
N LEU A 547 31.35 -14.78 7.65
CA LEU A 547 31.78 -15.07 9.02
C LEU A 547 31.87 -16.57 9.26
N ARG A 548 30.89 -17.36 8.81
CA ARG A 548 30.93 -18.82 8.90
C ARG A 548 32.18 -19.38 8.22
N ARG A 549 32.49 -18.95 7.00
CA ARG A 549 33.72 -19.37 6.30
C ARG A 549 34.98 -19.00 7.07
N LYS A 550 35.07 -17.80 7.62
CA LYS A 550 36.22 -17.39 8.45
C LYS A 550 36.35 -18.23 9.73
N ILE A 551 35.23 -18.56 10.40
CA ILE A 551 35.21 -19.44 11.57
C ILE A 551 35.76 -20.83 11.19
N GLU A 552 35.28 -21.39 10.08
CA GLU A 552 35.77 -22.67 9.56
C GLU A 552 37.28 -22.60 9.26
N SER A 553 37.74 -21.57 8.55
CA SER A 553 39.16 -21.37 8.24
C SER A 553 40.01 -21.30 9.50
N PHE A 554 39.56 -20.57 10.53
CA PHE A 554 40.29 -20.42 11.80
C PHE A 554 40.54 -21.77 12.50
N PHE A 555 39.51 -22.61 12.62
CA PHE A 555 39.63 -23.93 13.27
C PHE A 555 40.33 -24.98 12.38
N ASN A 556 40.52 -24.71 11.10
CA ASN A 556 41.28 -25.57 10.19
C ASN A 556 42.79 -25.23 10.16
N LEU A 557 43.22 -24.12 10.74
CA LEU A 557 44.65 -23.78 10.85
C LEU A 557 45.39 -24.83 11.69
N LYS A 558 46.54 -25.32 11.21
CA LYS A 558 47.33 -26.34 11.95
C LYS A 558 47.73 -25.87 13.35
N GLU A 559 48.03 -24.58 13.50
CA GLU A 559 48.41 -24.00 14.78
C GLU A 559 47.30 -24.06 15.83
N THR A 560 46.03 -23.93 15.44
CA THR A 560 44.91 -23.93 16.40
C THR A 560 44.66 -25.32 16.97
N LYS A 561 45.03 -26.38 16.26
CA LYS A 561 45.01 -27.76 16.78
C LYS A 561 46.11 -28.06 17.80
N MET A 562 47.18 -27.28 17.80
CA MET A 562 48.36 -27.49 18.65
C MET A 562 48.41 -26.59 19.89
N LYS A 563 47.48 -25.65 20.05
CA LYS A 563 47.42 -24.75 21.21
C LYS A 563 46.00 -24.63 21.77
N LYS A 564 45.90 -24.42 23.09
CA LYS A 564 44.63 -24.04 23.72
C LYS A 564 44.18 -22.72 23.09
N THR A 565 42.99 -22.72 22.52
CA THR A 565 42.41 -21.55 21.88
C THR A 565 41.48 -20.85 22.87
N LEU A 566 41.59 -19.53 22.98
CA LEU A 566 40.68 -18.69 23.77
C LEU A 566 39.61 -18.08 22.87
N ILE A 567 38.47 -17.72 23.48
CA ILE A 567 37.38 -17.08 22.74
C ILE A 567 37.80 -15.73 22.14
N ILE A 568 38.70 -15.01 22.82
CA ILE A 568 39.22 -13.72 22.34
C ILE A 568 40.03 -13.87 21.04
N ASP A 569 40.74 -14.99 20.88
CA ASP A 569 41.54 -15.28 19.68
C ASP A 569 40.63 -15.43 18.44
N VAL A 570 39.52 -16.15 18.59
CA VAL A 570 38.53 -16.34 17.52
C VAL A 570 37.96 -14.99 17.08
N TYR A 571 37.50 -14.18 18.03
CA TYR A 571 36.87 -12.89 17.70
C TYR A 571 37.87 -11.86 17.16
N SER A 572 39.12 -11.89 17.64
CA SER A 572 40.22 -11.10 17.09
C SER A 572 40.49 -11.46 15.62
N TYR A 573 40.58 -12.76 15.31
CA TYR A 573 40.76 -13.24 13.93
C TYR A 573 39.61 -12.85 12.99
N LEU A 574 38.37 -12.90 13.48
CA LEU A 574 37.19 -12.53 12.68
C LEU A 574 37.12 -11.01 12.42
N ASN A 575 37.88 -10.20 13.17
CA ASN A 575 37.81 -8.74 13.21
C ASN A 575 36.39 -8.23 13.50
N VAL A 576 35.70 -8.86 14.46
CA VAL A 576 34.35 -8.48 14.89
C VAL A 576 34.19 -8.61 16.40
N ASN A 577 33.43 -7.72 17.01
CA ASN A 577 33.12 -7.78 18.43
C ASN A 577 32.16 -8.95 18.74
N ARG A 578 32.42 -9.69 19.82
CA ARG A 578 31.54 -10.78 20.29
C ARG A 578 30.10 -10.33 20.50
N SER A 579 29.89 -9.17 21.10
CA SER A 579 28.56 -8.61 21.36
C SER A 579 27.78 -8.37 20.07
N TYR A 580 28.47 -7.98 18.99
CA TYR A 580 27.86 -7.81 17.66
C TYR A 580 27.40 -9.15 17.08
N VAL A 581 28.26 -10.18 17.12
CA VAL A 581 27.92 -11.53 16.62
C VAL A 581 26.79 -12.14 17.44
N ARG A 582 26.83 -12.07 18.77
CA ARG A 582 25.76 -12.60 19.63
C ARG A 582 24.40 -11.94 19.36
N ARG A 583 24.37 -10.62 19.17
CA ARG A 583 23.13 -9.87 18.91
C ARG A 583 22.56 -10.13 17.51
N ASN A 584 23.42 -10.26 16.50
CA ASN A 584 22.98 -10.34 15.11
C ASN A 584 22.93 -11.76 14.54
N TYR A 585 23.74 -12.67 15.08
CA TYR A 585 24.07 -13.99 14.53
C TYR A 585 24.23 -15.04 15.64
N LEU A 586 23.21 -15.24 16.49
CA LEU A 586 23.25 -16.16 17.63
C LEU A 586 23.76 -17.57 17.28
N ILE A 587 23.35 -18.09 16.11
CA ILE A 587 23.79 -19.40 15.60
C ILE A 587 25.32 -19.47 15.42
N LEU A 588 25.96 -18.38 14.99
CA LEU A 588 27.43 -18.36 14.83
C LEU A 588 28.15 -18.30 16.18
N ASP A 589 27.64 -17.56 17.16
CA ASP A 589 28.22 -17.53 18.52
C ASP A 589 28.14 -18.92 19.19
N GLN A 590 27.02 -19.63 18.98
CA GLN A 590 26.85 -21.02 19.42
C GLN A 590 27.84 -21.95 18.71
N LEU A 591 27.97 -21.84 17.37
CA LEU A 591 28.93 -22.62 16.58
C LEU A 591 30.37 -22.39 17.04
N ILE A 592 30.76 -21.13 17.29
CA ILE A 592 32.09 -20.79 17.82
C ILE A 592 32.29 -21.46 19.17
N SER A 593 31.32 -21.39 20.08
CA SER A 593 31.42 -22.00 21.41
C SER A 593 31.57 -23.52 21.34
N GLN A 594 30.80 -24.18 20.47
CA GLN A 594 30.89 -25.62 20.23
C GLN A 594 32.26 -26.00 19.67
N LYS A 595 32.72 -25.35 18.59
CA LYS A 595 34.02 -25.63 17.97
C LYS A 595 35.19 -25.35 18.91
N LEU A 596 35.11 -24.29 19.72
CA LEU A 596 36.12 -23.95 20.70
C LEU A 596 36.23 -25.04 21.78
N LYS A 597 35.10 -25.58 22.24
CA LYS A 597 35.06 -26.69 23.19
C LYS A 597 35.71 -27.93 22.59
N SER A 598 35.28 -28.36 21.40
CA SER A 598 35.84 -29.54 20.72
C SER A 598 37.34 -29.40 20.42
N ASN A 599 37.80 -28.24 19.94
CA ASN A 599 39.22 -28.00 19.66
C ASN A 599 40.06 -28.05 20.94
N ASN A 600 39.55 -27.49 22.05
CA ASN A 600 40.26 -27.51 23.33
C ASN A 600 40.27 -28.91 23.98
N GLU A 601 39.23 -29.72 23.76
CA GLU A 601 39.21 -31.14 24.14
C GLU A 601 40.24 -31.95 23.32
N GLU A 602 40.31 -31.73 22.00
CA GLU A 602 41.31 -32.36 21.12
C GLU A 602 42.75 -31.95 21.52
N TYR A 603 42.97 -30.66 21.78
CA TYR A 603 44.25 -30.15 22.29
C TYR A 603 44.65 -30.82 23.61
N LYS A 604 43.72 -30.93 24.57
CA LYS A 604 43.98 -31.63 25.84
C LYS A 604 44.40 -33.08 25.60
N LYS A 605 43.64 -33.82 24.79
CA LYS A 605 43.94 -35.22 24.43
C LYS A 605 45.33 -35.35 23.79
N ASN A 606 45.67 -34.48 22.86
CA ASN A 606 46.99 -34.45 22.21
C ASN A 606 48.11 -34.08 23.18
N LYS A 607 47.88 -33.13 24.09
CA LYS A 607 48.82 -32.74 25.15
C LYS A 607 49.09 -33.93 26.08
N TYR A 608 48.06 -34.62 26.53
CA TYR A 608 48.20 -35.77 27.42
C TYR A 608 48.85 -36.96 26.73
N LYS A 609 48.54 -37.22 25.45
CA LYS A 609 49.24 -38.24 24.66
C LYS A 609 50.75 -37.95 24.56
N LYS A 610 51.14 -36.68 24.36
CA LYS A 610 52.56 -36.27 24.37
C LYS A 610 53.20 -36.46 25.76
N LEU A 611 52.50 -36.07 26.82
CA LEU A 611 52.98 -36.26 28.19
C LEU A 611 53.12 -37.73 28.57
N ALA A 612 52.17 -38.59 28.18
CA ALA A 612 52.22 -40.03 28.39
C ALA A 612 53.43 -40.65 27.66
N ALA A 613 53.72 -40.23 26.42
CA ALA A 613 54.90 -40.67 25.68
C ALA A 613 56.21 -40.22 26.37
N LEU A 614 56.27 -38.99 26.87
CA LEU A 614 57.41 -38.48 27.64
C LEU A 614 57.58 -39.23 28.97
N ALA A 615 56.49 -39.52 29.68
CA ALA A 615 56.50 -40.28 30.93
C ALA A 615 57.01 -41.70 30.71
N ASN A 616 56.56 -42.36 29.64
CA ASN A 616 57.04 -43.69 29.25
C ASN A 616 58.54 -43.67 28.93
N LYS A 617 59.01 -42.68 28.16
CA LYS A 617 60.43 -42.49 27.84
C LYS A 617 61.28 -42.25 29.10
N ALA A 618 60.80 -41.40 30.01
CA ALA A 618 61.48 -41.11 31.27
C ALA A 618 61.54 -42.35 32.18
N ALA A 619 60.45 -43.11 32.28
CA ALA A 619 60.41 -44.36 33.04
C ALA A 619 61.40 -45.39 32.52
N ARG A 620 61.45 -45.60 31.18
CA ARG A 620 62.43 -46.50 30.55
C ARG A 620 63.86 -46.05 30.78
N SER A 621 64.15 -44.77 30.57
CA SER A 621 65.50 -44.24 30.79
C SER A 621 66.00 -44.44 32.22
N LEU A 622 65.13 -44.35 33.23
CA LEU A 622 65.50 -44.67 34.62
C LEU A 622 65.81 -46.16 34.79
N MET A 623 64.99 -47.04 34.20
CA MET A 623 65.18 -48.48 34.25
C MET A 623 66.45 -48.94 33.52
N ASP A 624 66.72 -48.37 32.35
CA ASP A 624 67.92 -48.65 31.54
C ASP A 624 69.20 -48.26 32.30
N ASN A 625 69.12 -47.22 33.15
CA ASN A 625 70.21 -46.78 34.03
C ASN A 625 70.29 -47.56 35.36
N GLY A 626 69.50 -48.62 35.54
CA GLY A 626 69.46 -49.41 36.79
C GLY A 626 68.74 -48.74 37.97
N GLU A 627 68.05 -47.62 37.75
CA GLU A 627 67.30 -46.92 38.79
C GLU A 627 65.84 -47.36 38.86
N ARG A 628 65.27 -47.40 40.08
CA ARG A 628 63.82 -47.57 40.25
C ARG A 628 63.08 -46.34 39.71
N ALA A 629 62.25 -46.55 38.68
CA ALA A 629 61.43 -45.52 38.04
C ALA A 629 60.25 -45.04 38.93
N THR A 630 60.53 -44.41 40.07
CA THR A 630 59.49 -43.90 40.99
C THR A 630 58.75 -42.70 40.38
N ILE A 631 57.49 -42.48 40.78
CA ILE A 631 56.65 -41.39 40.25
C ILE A 631 57.31 -40.03 40.46
N LYS A 632 57.98 -39.84 41.62
CA LYS A 632 58.72 -38.61 41.95
C LYS A 632 59.91 -38.36 41.02
N LYS A 633 60.66 -39.41 40.66
CA LYS A 633 61.78 -39.28 39.70
C LYS A 633 61.28 -39.00 38.27
N ILE A 634 60.21 -39.68 37.85
CA ILE A 634 59.58 -39.44 36.54
C ILE A 634 59.05 -38.01 36.45
N SER A 635 58.34 -37.52 37.46
CA SER A 635 57.81 -36.16 37.48
C SER A 635 58.93 -35.12 37.39
N MET A 636 60.04 -35.35 38.11
CA MET A 636 61.24 -34.50 38.08
C MET A 636 61.89 -34.47 36.70
N MET A 637 62.07 -35.63 36.06
CA MET A 637 62.61 -35.70 34.68
C MET A 637 61.72 -35.03 33.65
N MET A 638 60.40 -35.08 33.83
CA MET A 638 59.43 -34.44 32.93
C MET A 638 59.25 -32.95 33.18
N GLY A 639 59.76 -32.42 34.31
CA GLY A 639 59.53 -31.04 34.73
C GLY A 639 58.06 -30.73 35.05
N ILE A 640 57.29 -31.71 35.55
CA ILE A 640 55.89 -31.53 35.96
C ILE A 640 55.67 -31.97 37.41
N SER A 641 54.59 -31.49 38.03
CA SER A 641 54.27 -31.88 39.41
C SER A 641 53.79 -33.33 39.49
N VAL A 642 54.03 -33.97 40.63
CA VAL A 642 53.52 -35.33 40.93
C VAL A 642 51.99 -35.36 40.86
N ALA A 643 51.30 -34.32 41.33
CA ALA A 643 49.85 -34.20 41.24
C ALA A 643 49.34 -34.28 39.79
N THR A 644 50.03 -33.61 38.85
CA THR A 644 49.67 -33.64 37.41
C THR A 644 49.73 -35.05 36.83
N LEU A 645 50.64 -35.91 37.32
CA LEU A 645 50.69 -37.32 36.91
C LEU A 645 49.45 -38.07 37.39
N TYR A 646 49.05 -37.89 38.66
CA TYR A 646 47.91 -38.60 39.24
C TYR A 646 46.54 -38.12 38.71
N GLU A 647 46.41 -36.84 38.38
CA GLU A 647 45.16 -36.27 37.84
C GLU A 647 44.81 -36.81 36.44
N HIS A 648 45.75 -37.49 35.76
CA HIS A 648 45.61 -37.93 34.38
C HIS A 648 45.90 -39.43 34.22
N PRO A 649 44.85 -40.28 34.25
CA PRO A 649 44.98 -41.73 34.22
C PRO A 649 45.81 -42.27 33.05
N GLU A 650 45.73 -41.63 31.88
CA GLU A 650 46.45 -42.09 30.68
C GLU A 650 47.97 -41.97 30.84
N ILE A 651 48.45 -40.99 31.61
CA ILE A 651 49.88 -40.83 31.90
C ILE A 651 50.33 -41.91 32.88
N MET A 652 49.51 -42.17 33.92
CA MET A 652 49.78 -43.21 34.91
C MET A 652 49.82 -44.61 34.28
N GLU A 653 48.88 -44.91 33.39
CA GLU A 653 48.84 -46.17 32.65
C GLU A 653 50.08 -46.35 31.78
N ALA A 654 50.54 -45.29 31.11
CA ALA A 654 51.77 -45.32 30.31
C ALA A 654 53.02 -45.59 31.16
N ILE A 655 53.08 -45.07 32.40
CA ILE A 655 54.17 -45.33 33.36
C ILE A 655 54.11 -46.79 33.84
N ILE A 656 52.93 -47.28 34.22
CA ILE A 656 52.74 -48.66 34.70
C ILE A 656 53.10 -49.65 33.59
N SER A 657 52.65 -49.40 32.35
CA SER A 657 52.99 -50.23 31.20
C SER A 657 54.49 -50.22 30.89
N ALA A 658 55.19 -49.11 31.12
CA ALA A 658 56.64 -49.04 30.94
C ALA A 658 57.37 -49.91 31.97
N ARG A 659 56.91 -49.93 33.22
CA ARG A 659 57.54 -50.73 34.31
C ARG A 659 57.33 -52.23 34.19
N ARG A 660 56.30 -52.66 33.45
CA ARG A 660 55.98 -54.09 33.25
C ARG A 660 56.80 -54.74 32.13
N ARG A 661 57.42 -53.93 31.27
CA ARG A 661 58.36 -54.38 30.24
C ARG A 661 59.76 -54.23 30.77
#